data_AF-A0A940X1D6-F1
#
_entry.id   AF-A0A940X1D6-F1
#
_cell.length_a   1.000
_cell.length_b   1.000
_cell.length_c   1.000
_cell.angle_alpha   90.00
_cell.angle_beta   90.00
_cell.angle_gamma   90.00
#
_symmetry.space_group_name_H-M   'P 1'
#
loop_
_entity.id
_entity.type
_entity.pdbx_description
1 polymer ?
#
loop_
_entity_poly.entity_id
_entity_poly.type
_entity_poly.pdbx_seq_one_letter_code
_entity_poly.pdbx_strand_id
1 'polypeptide(L)'
;MSEDREAKADALAGELRRQGAGRLTVYLGAAPGVGKTYAMLARARELRRQSVDVVVGIVETHGRGETAALLEGLEVLPRQRIAYQGHALEELDIDAVLARRPRVVLVDELAHRNVPGSRHERRWQDVVELLDAGIDVHTTINIQHLESLNDVVHRITGVRVGETVPDAVFDRMRDIRLVDLPPRELIERLNQGKVYLPEQAERALQAFFSPSNLAALRELAMQAAADRVDEDFRESQAARGLPGIALRRHVLVAIDGRGASEYLVRVGRRIAERRDAPWTVVTVQGGALDTQRQAEIDQAFALTRRLGGETAVLHGANIVDALLDHAGRIGASGIVLGRTRERPFARMFNRTLTQQLLQRGAHYELTIVSPPEARARARRTLRRTGLGLGFADLVLPVATAAIATAVGWLLQRFAGLEDLSMVFIVAVVLVAARTRMAAAVVAATLCFLAYNFFFIEPRFTLLIGARQGVATVFLFLVAALVAGRLASRLRAQVIALRAANAHATALQALGRQLAGAADVGQVVEAGRLALQRYAGGDALLQLGDDPLPRDGAFAVGDRDRAAADWARKHGQPAGRFTDTLANADWWFLPLLADGKPLGVIGLRLPADAQRLGAEQRRLVEAMALDIGEAVVRTRLVADLEQARVGNETERLRSALLSSVSHDLRSPLAAMVGSAGSLANYSDAMSAEDRKSLLDTILLEGDRLDRYIQNLLDMTRLGHTGLSLNRDWIGVDELIGSATGRLRRYQPDVVLRVELAPDLPPIWVHPALVEQALFNVLENAAKFSPPGKAIEVAARLAEGGLQVDVRDHGPGIPEEERKRIFDMFYSVERGDRGRHGTGLGLTIAQGMVGAHGGSVEALPAPDGQGTLVRITLPLMTPLPKEPDAD
;
A
#
# COMPACT_ATOMS: atom_id res chain seq x y z
N MET A 1 -7.95 3.45 -26.58
CA MET A 1 -9.01 2.53 -27.04
C MET A 1 -9.34 1.44 -26.03
N SER A 2 -8.38 0.87 -25.28
CA SER A 2 -8.69 -0.05 -24.16
C SER A 2 -9.31 0.68 -22.97
N GLU A 3 -8.66 1.75 -22.52
CA GLU A 3 -9.12 2.55 -21.35
C GLU A 3 -10.53 3.15 -21.54
N ASP A 4 -10.87 3.61 -22.74
CA ASP A 4 -12.19 4.18 -23.04
C ASP A 4 -13.31 3.12 -23.09
N ARG A 5 -12.94 1.86 -23.35
CA ARG A 5 -13.86 0.71 -23.28
C ARG A 5 -13.99 0.21 -21.85
N GLU A 6 -12.92 0.21 -21.07
CA GLU A 6 -12.92 -0.13 -19.64
C GLU A 6 -13.77 0.87 -18.85
N ALA A 7 -13.54 2.17 -19.01
CA ALA A 7 -14.34 3.21 -18.37
C ALA A 7 -15.83 3.12 -18.71
N LYS A 8 -16.16 2.79 -19.97
CA LYS A 8 -17.54 2.58 -20.41
C LYS A 8 -18.15 1.30 -19.84
N ALA A 9 -17.36 0.23 -19.74
CA ALA A 9 -17.80 -1.04 -19.17
C ALA A 9 -18.06 -0.92 -17.66
N ASP A 10 -17.18 -0.20 -16.95
CA ASP A 10 -17.32 0.07 -15.52
C ASP A 10 -18.53 0.97 -15.24
N ALA A 11 -18.73 2.03 -16.03
CA ALA A 11 -19.91 2.88 -15.94
C ALA A 11 -21.22 2.10 -16.19
N LEU A 12 -21.23 1.23 -17.20
CA LEU A 12 -22.39 0.39 -17.52
C LEU A 12 -22.64 -0.67 -16.44
N ALA A 13 -21.59 -1.29 -15.90
CA ALA A 13 -21.69 -2.25 -14.80
C ALA A 13 -22.22 -1.58 -13.53
N GLY A 14 -21.78 -0.35 -13.24
CA GLY A 14 -22.31 0.48 -12.17
C GLY A 14 -23.79 0.83 -12.36
N GLU A 15 -24.22 1.16 -13.58
CA GLU A 15 -25.63 1.44 -13.88
C GLU A 15 -26.51 0.17 -13.76
N LEU A 16 -26.02 -0.99 -14.21
CA LEU A 16 -26.74 -2.27 -14.08
C LEU A 16 -26.88 -2.73 -12.64
N ARG A 17 -25.84 -2.58 -11.80
CA ARG A 17 -25.92 -2.87 -10.35
C ARG A 17 -26.96 -1.96 -9.67
N ARG A 18 -27.03 -0.68 -10.07
CA ARG A 18 -28.03 0.28 -9.57
C ARG A 18 -29.47 -0.01 -10.04
N GLN A 19 -29.66 -0.76 -11.12
CA GLN A 19 -31.00 -1.17 -11.57
C GLN A 19 -31.57 -2.35 -10.78
N GLY A 20 -30.71 -3.20 -10.20
CA GLY A 20 -31.11 -4.36 -9.39
C GLY A 20 -31.30 -4.07 -7.89
N ALA A 21 -30.69 -2.99 -7.38
CA ALA A 21 -30.80 -2.58 -5.98
C ALA A 21 -31.94 -1.56 -5.77
N GLY A 22 -32.44 -1.47 -4.54
CA GLY A 22 -33.38 -0.45 -4.09
C GLY A 22 -32.79 0.96 -4.18
N ARG A 23 -33.63 1.97 -4.28
CA ARG A 23 -33.23 3.38 -4.46
C ARG A 23 -33.16 4.10 -3.12
N LEU A 24 -32.04 4.75 -2.83
CA LEU A 24 -31.91 5.61 -1.67
C LEU A 24 -32.22 7.08 -2.03
N THR A 25 -33.17 7.67 -1.31
CA THR A 25 -33.49 9.11 -1.36
C THR A 25 -33.12 9.76 -0.03
N VAL A 26 -32.20 10.73 -0.05
CA VAL A 26 -31.70 11.39 1.15
C VAL A 26 -32.19 12.83 1.24
N TYR A 27 -32.79 13.17 2.37
CA TYR A 27 -33.14 14.53 2.73
C TYR A 27 -31.99 15.13 3.57
N LEU A 28 -31.13 15.89 2.89
CA LEU A 28 -29.95 16.52 3.49
C LEU A 28 -30.31 17.89 4.04
N GLY A 29 -29.90 18.18 5.28
CA GLY A 29 -30.04 19.50 5.89
C GLY A 29 -28.75 20.01 6.52
N ALA A 30 -28.60 21.33 6.58
CA ALA A 30 -27.44 21.98 7.19
C ALA A 30 -27.35 21.77 8.72
N ALA A 31 -28.50 21.64 9.39
CA ALA A 31 -28.56 21.53 10.84
C ALA A 31 -29.85 20.82 11.30
N PRO A 32 -29.92 20.38 12.57
CA PRO A 32 -31.18 19.95 13.19
C PRO A 32 -32.22 21.08 13.16
N GLY A 33 -33.49 20.74 12.94
CA GLY A 33 -34.59 21.72 12.97
C GLY A 33 -34.97 22.35 11.61
N VAL A 34 -34.18 22.15 10.54
CA VAL A 34 -34.50 22.69 9.19
C VAL A 34 -35.72 22.05 8.52
N GLY A 35 -36.30 20.98 9.10
CA GLY A 35 -37.53 20.37 8.60
C GLY A 35 -37.36 19.12 7.72
N LYS A 36 -36.22 18.41 7.78
CA LYS A 36 -35.96 17.19 6.99
C LYS A 36 -37.05 16.12 7.10
N THR A 37 -37.38 15.72 8.33
CA THR A 37 -38.44 14.73 8.60
C THR A 37 -39.81 15.18 8.09
N TYR A 38 -40.13 16.48 8.23
CA TYR A 38 -41.36 17.05 7.69
C TYR A 38 -41.39 16.96 6.16
N ALA A 39 -40.30 17.32 5.47
CA ALA A 39 -40.19 17.23 4.02
C ALA A 39 -40.30 15.76 3.53
N MET A 40 -39.67 14.83 4.25
CA MET A 40 -39.75 13.39 3.96
C MET A 40 -41.20 12.86 4.08
N LEU A 41 -41.90 13.18 5.17
CA LEU A 41 -43.29 12.77 5.38
C LEU A 41 -44.26 13.44 4.41
N ALA A 42 -44.05 14.72 4.09
CA ALA A 42 -44.85 15.42 3.10
C ALA A 42 -44.75 14.74 1.72
N ARG A 43 -43.53 14.34 1.33
CA ARG A 43 -43.32 13.55 0.10
C ARG A 43 -43.93 12.16 0.18
N ALA A 44 -43.86 11.49 1.33
CA ALA A 44 -44.48 10.18 1.53
C ALA A 44 -46.01 10.23 1.33
N ARG A 45 -46.69 11.26 1.83
CA ARG A 45 -48.13 11.48 1.60
C ARG A 45 -48.43 11.71 0.12
N GLU A 46 -47.59 12.46 -0.58
CA GLU A 46 -47.73 12.68 -2.02
C GLU A 46 -47.60 11.37 -2.81
N LEU A 47 -46.58 10.56 -2.50
CA LEU A 47 -46.38 9.24 -3.12
C LEU A 47 -47.56 8.31 -2.86
N ARG A 48 -48.12 8.32 -1.64
CA ARG A 48 -49.30 7.53 -1.32
C ARG A 48 -50.55 8.01 -2.06
N ARG A 49 -50.72 9.32 -2.25
CA ARG A 49 -51.79 9.88 -3.11
C ARG A 49 -51.64 9.46 -4.57
N GLN A 50 -50.42 9.13 -5.00
CA GLN A 50 -50.11 8.54 -6.30
C GLN A 50 -50.20 7.00 -6.30
N SER A 51 -50.79 6.40 -5.26
CA SER A 51 -50.96 4.95 -5.09
C SER A 51 -49.65 4.15 -5.06
N VAL A 52 -48.55 4.77 -4.63
CA VAL A 52 -47.30 4.07 -4.33
C VAL A 52 -47.41 3.39 -2.96
N ASP A 53 -46.97 2.13 -2.83
CA ASP A 53 -46.89 1.41 -1.55
C ASP A 53 -45.78 2.01 -0.68
N VAL A 54 -46.16 2.78 0.33
CA VAL A 54 -45.27 3.50 1.23
C VAL A 54 -45.56 3.10 2.67
N VAL A 55 -44.52 2.63 3.35
CA VAL A 55 -44.60 2.19 4.75
C VAL A 55 -43.62 3.00 5.62
N VAL A 56 -44.03 3.33 6.83
CA VAL A 56 -43.19 3.97 7.83
C VAL A 56 -42.52 2.87 8.67
N GLY A 57 -41.21 2.72 8.54
CA GLY A 57 -40.42 1.82 9.38
C GLY A 57 -40.11 2.46 10.73
N ILE A 58 -39.38 3.58 10.70
CA ILE A 58 -39.09 4.38 11.89
C ILE A 58 -39.05 5.86 11.54
N VAL A 59 -39.79 6.67 12.30
CA VAL A 59 -39.82 8.13 12.18
C VAL A 59 -39.88 8.73 13.57
N GLU A 60 -38.95 9.64 13.85
CA GLU A 60 -38.89 10.34 15.12
C GLU A 60 -39.54 11.73 15.00
N THR A 61 -40.72 11.86 15.61
CA THR A 61 -41.47 13.13 15.57
C THR A 61 -40.98 14.13 16.63
N HIS A 62 -40.24 13.67 17.63
CA HIS A 62 -39.68 14.48 18.73
C HIS A 62 -40.73 15.39 19.39
N GLY A 63 -41.97 14.89 19.54
CA GLY A 63 -43.09 15.61 20.16
C GLY A 63 -43.72 16.72 19.31
N ARG A 64 -43.35 16.85 18.03
CA ARG A 64 -43.87 17.90 17.14
C ARG A 64 -45.23 17.51 16.56
N GLY A 65 -46.30 18.14 17.06
CA GLY A 65 -47.68 17.89 16.62
C GLY A 65 -47.89 18.04 15.10
N GLU A 66 -47.30 19.07 14.47
CA GLU A 66 -47.38 19.28 13.02
C GLU A 66 -46.74 18.14 12.21
N THR A 67 -45.61 17.59 12.68
CA THR A 67 -44.94 16.47 12.03
C THR A 67 -45.68 15.15 12.28
N ALA A 68 -46.20 14.96 13.49
CA ALA A 68 -46.99 13.78 13.85
C ALA A 68 -48.29 13.69 13.03
N ALA A 69 -48.95 14.82 12.77
CA ALA A 69 -50.13 14.88 11.90
C ALA A 69 -49.85 14.41 10.45
N LEU A 70 -48.59 14.44 9.98
CA LEU A 70 -48.23 13.91 8.67
C LEU A 70 -48.13 12.37 8.63
N LEU A 71 -48.03 11.71 9.78
CA LEU A 71 -48.11 10.25 9.88
C LEU A 71 -49.55 9.76 9.73
N GLU A 72 -50.54 10.62 10.01
CA GLU A 72 -51.95 10.24 9.91
C GLU A 72 -52.29 9.72 8.51
N GLY A 73 -52.84 8.52 8.50
CA GLY A 73 -53.17 7.78 7.30
C GLY A 73 -52.05 6.85 6.85
N LEU A 74 -50.76 7.14 7.01
CA LEU A 74 -49.68 6.25 6.52
C LEU A 74 -49.68 4.90 7.28
N GLU A 75 -49.28 3.82 6.60
CA GLU A 75 -49.06 2.52 7.25
C GLU A 75 -47.77 2.61 8.09
N VAL A 76 -47.87 2.40 9.40
CA VAL A 76 -46.74 2.44 10.33
C VAL A 76 -46.50 1.04 10.88
N LEU A 77 -45.29 0.51 10.69
CA LEU A 77 -44.93 -0.79 11.24
C LEU A 77 -44.68 -0.70 12.75
N PRO A 78 -45.01 -1.75 13.51
CA PRO A 78 -44.70 -1.80 14.93
C PRO A 78 -43.18 -1.78 15.14
N ARG A 79 -42.72 -0.99 16.12
CA ARG A 79 -41.32 -0.92 16.51
C ARG A 79 -40.92 -2.15 17.33
N GLN A 80 -39.69 -2.62 17.15
CA GLN A 80 -39.14 -3.71 17.94
C GLN A 80 -38.79 -3.21 19.36
N ARG A 81 -39.24 -3.91 20.39
CA ARG A 81 -38.93 -3.59 21.79
C ARG A 81 -37.73 -4.40 22.28
N ILE A 82 -36.65 -3.73 22.65
CA ILE A 82 -35.40 -4.34 23.12
C ILE A 82 -35.17 -3.94 24.58
N ALA A 83 -34.99 -4.94 25.45
CA ALA A 83 -34.69 -4.71 26.86
C ALA A 83 -33.20 -4.43 27.06
N TYR A 84 -32.86 -3.24 27.52
CA TYR A 84 -31.48 -2.81 27.76
C TYR A 84 -31.37 -2.05 29.09
N GLN A 85 -30.46 -2.48 29.97
CA GLN A 85 -30.22 -1.89 31.30
C GLN A 85 -31.49 -1.64 32.14
N GLY A 86 -32.47 -2.54 32.08
CA GLY A 86 -33.73 -2.42 32.84
C GLY A 86 -34.79 -1.50 32.22
N HIS A 87 -34.51 -0.91 31.05
CA HIS A 87 -35.46 -0.12 30.27
C HIS A 87 -35.85 -0.85 28.97
N ALA A 88 -37.09 -0.68 28.54
CA ALA A 88 -37.54 -1.14 27.22
C ALA A 88 -37.36 0.01 26.21
N LEU A 89 -36.44 -0.16 25.27
CA LEU A 89 -36.19 0.79 24.18
C LEU A 89 -36.88 0.30 22.90
N GLU A 90 -37.31 1.21 22.04
CA GLU A 90 -37.98 0.90 20.77
C GLU A 90 -37.06 1.22 19.59
N GLU A 91 -36.93 0.30 18.63
CA GLU A 91 -36.07 0.43 17.44
C GLU A 91 -36.78 -0.08 16.16
N LEU A 92 -36.21 0.19 14.99
CA LEU A 92 -36.68 -0.33 13.70
C LEU A 92 -36.69 -1.86 13.66
N ASP A 93 -37.85 -2.46 13.37
CA ASP A 93 -37.96 -3.88 13.05
C ASP A 93 -37.65 -4.12 11.56
N ILE A 94 -36.38 -4.39 11.25
CA ILE A 94 -35.93 -4.64 9.88
C ILE A 94 -36.57 -5.91 9.29
N ASP A 95 -36.76 -6.96 10.09
CA ASP A 95 -37.30 -8.23 9.62
C ASP A 95 -38.77 -8.08 9.22
N ALA A 96 -39.54 -7.26 9.94
CA ALA A 96 -40.91 -6.90 9.56
C ALA A 96 -40.96 -6.13 8.23
N VAL A 97 -40.04 -5.20 7.99
CA VAL A 97 -39.94 -4.47 6.70
C VAL A 97 -39.61 -5.43 5.57
N LEU A 98 -38.62 -6.30 5.76
CA LEU A 98 -38.18 -7.28 4.76
C LEU A 98 -39.28 -8.31 4.44
N ALA A 99 -40.09 -8.69 5.42
CA ALA A 99 -41.24 -9.58 5.22
C ALA A 99 -42.39 -8.88 4.47
N ARG A 100 -42.66 -7.59 4.79
CA ARG A 100 -43.72 -6.79 4.16
C ARG A 100 -43.40 -6.39 2.71
N ARG A 101 -42.11 -6.27 2.36
CA ARG A 101 -41.59 -5.84 1.05
C ARG A 101 -42.32 -4.65 0.44
N PRO A 102 -42.38 -3.50 1.13
CA PRO A 102 -42.98 -2.30 0.55
C PRO A 102 -42.16 -1.80 -0.64
N ARG A 103 -42.77 -1.00 -1.51
CA ARG A 103 -42.02 -0.31 -2.57
C ARG A 103 -41.12 0.77 -1.99
N VAL A 104 -41.62 1.54 -1.02
CA VAL A 104 -40.86 2.59 -0.32
C VAL A 104 -41.01 2.43 1.19
N VAL A 105 -39.89 2.47 1.92
CA VAL A 105 -39.88 2.54 3.40
C VAL A 105 -39.25 3.85 3.88
N LEU A 106 -39.87 4.47 4.88
CA LEU A 106 -39.31 5.64 5.56
C LEU A 106 -38.49 5.20 6.78
N VAL A 107 -37.22 5.61 6.80
CA VAL A 107 -36.26 5.31 7.88
C VAL A 107 -35.57 6.61 8.27
N ASP A 108 -36.00 7.24 9.36
CA ASP A 108 -35.48 8.53 9.80
C ASP A 108 -34.11 8.41 10.53
N GLU A 109 -33.36 9.52 10.57
CA GLU A 109 -32.06 9.64 11.25
C GLU A 109 -31.01 8.60 10.83
N LEU A 110 -30.51 8.67 9.59
CA LEU A 110 -29.57 7.69 9.02
C LEU A 110 -28.30 7.45 9.86
N ALA A 111 -27.83 8.48 10.58
CA ALA A 111 -26.61 8.43 11.39
C ALA A 111 -26.78 7.74 12.74
N HIS A 112 -28.02 7.42 13.13
CA HIS A 112 -28.35 6.88 14.45
C HIS A 112 -27.57 5.59 14.76
N ARG A 113 -27.15 5.47 16.02
CA ARG A 113 -26.59 4.24 16.59
C ARG A 113 -27.74 3.42 17.17
N ASN A 114 -27.97 2.23 16.63
CA ASN A 114 -29.06 1.37 17.07
C ASN A 114 -28.86 0.88 18.50
N VAL A 115 -29.97 0.51 19.15
CA VAL A 115 -29.95 -0.04 20.51
C VAL A 115 -29.07 -1.31 20.58
N PRO A 116 -28.16 -1.44 21.58
CA PRO A 116 -27.36 -2.66 21.74
C PRO A 116 -28.23 -3.91 21.87
N GLY A 117 -27.98 -4.91 21.01
CA GLY A 117 -28.83 -6.09 20.85
C GLY A 117 -29.68 -6.08 19.56
N SER A 118 -29.68 -4.97 18.82
CA SER A 118 -30.22 -4.89 17.46
C SER A 118 -29.34 -5.67 16.47
N ARG A 119 -29.91 -6.02 15.31
CA ARG A 119 -29.21 -6.79 14.25
C ARG A 119 -27.94 -6.11 13.75
N HIS A 120 -27.97 -4.79 13.60
CA HIS A 120 -26.82 -3.98 13.23
C HIS A 120 -26.55 -2.89 14.26
N GLU A 121 -25.29 -2.45 14.35
CA GLU A 121 -24.87 -1.39 15.28
C GLU A 121 -25.32 0.01 14.82
N ARG A 122 -25.43 0.23 13.52
CA ARG A 122 -25.74 1.54 12.92
C ARG A 122 -26.92 1.47 11.96
N ARG A 123 -27.79 2.47 11.99
CA ARG A 123 -29.00 2.51 11.14
C ARG A 123 -28.70 2.51 9.64
N TRP A 124 -27.58 3.11 9.22
CA TRP A 124 -27.18 3.06 7.80
C TRP A 124 -26.90 1.62 7.32
N GLN A 125 -26.53 0.69 8.21
CA GLN A 125 -26.35 -0.73 7.87
C GLN A 125 -27.71 -1.38 7.59
N ASP A 126 -28.73 -1.07 8.39
CA ASP A 126 -30.11 -1.52 8.13
C ASP A 126 -30.62 -1.01 6.77
N VAL A 127 -30.36 0.26 6.48
CA VAL A 127 -30.73 0.88 5.20
C VAL A 127 -30.03 0.17 4.03
N VAL A 128 -28.74 -0.16 4.14
CA VAL A 128 -28.03 -0.91 3.10
C VAL A 128 -28.65 -2.29 2.86
N GLU A 129 -29.01 -3.02 3.92
CA GLU A 129 -29.68 -4.33 3.76
C GLU A 129 -31.05 -4.19 3.08
N LEU A 130 -31.84 -3.18 3.44
CA LEU A 130 -33.13 -2.91 2.79
C LEU A 130 -32.96 -2.58 1.29
N LEU A 131 -31.94 -1.81 0.94
CA LEU A 131 -31.62 -1.51 -0.47
C LEU A 131 -31.16 -2.77 -1.21
N ASP A 132 -30.36 -3.64 -0.59
CA ASP A 132 -29.93 -4.91 -1.17
C ASP A 132 -31.11 -5.88 -1.39
N ALA A 133 -32.17 -5.76 -0.58
CA ALA A 133 -33.42 -6.48 -0.78
C ALA A 133 -34.33 -5.89 -1.88
N GLY A 134 -33.92 -4.79 -2.54
CA GLY A 134 -34.66 -4.14 -3.62
C GLY A 134 -35.75 -3.17 -3.16
N ILE A 135 -35.74 -2.76 -1.88
CA ILE A 135 -36.72 -1.82 -1.30
C ILE A 135 -36.18 -0.40 -1.41
N ASP A 136 -36.98 0.56 -1.91
CA ASP A 136 -36.57 1.96 -1.94
C ASP A 136 -36.64 2.56 -0.52
N VAL A 137 -35.60 3.28 -0.09
CA VAL A 137 -35.51 3.88 1.24
C VAL A 137 -35.49 5.40 1.17
N HIS A 138 -36.36 6.05 1.94
CA HIS A 138 -36.31 7.48 2.18
C HIS A 138 -35.78 7.74 3.59
N THR A 139 -34.72 8.56 3.71
CA THR A 139 -34.06 8.81 4.99
C THR A 139 -33.62 10.27 5.15
N THR A 140 -33.33 10.69 6.38
CA THR A 140 -32.85 12.04 6.67
C THR A 140 -31.45 12.03 7.27
N ILE A 141 -30.66 13.05 6.92
CA ILE A 141 -29.33 13.25 7.49
C ILE A 141 -28.98 14.73 7.57
N ASN A 142 -28.17 15.11 8.55
CA ASN A 142 -27.55 16.43 8.57
C ASN A 142 -26.11 16.39 8.04
N ILE A 143 -25.63 17.53 7.55
CA ILE A 143 -24.27 17.68 7.03
C ILE A 143 -23.19 17.27 8.03
N GLN A 144 -23.42 17.48 9.34
CA GLN A 144 -22.44 17.12 10.38
C GLN A 144 -22.23 15.61 10.57
N HIS A 145 -23.10 14.78 10.02
CA HIS A 145 -22.98 13.32 10.13
C HIS A 145 -22.27 12.70 8.92
N LEU A 146 -21.90 13.48 7.90
CA LEU A 146 -21.04 12.98 6.83
C LEU A 146 -19.61 12.81 7.36
N GLU A 147 -19.03 11.62 7.16
CA GLU A 147 -17.71 11.29 7.67
C GLU A 147 -16.61 12.18 7.07
N SER A 148 -16.60 12.38 5.75
CA SER A 148 -15.65 13.26 5.05
C SER A 148 -15.65 14.72 5.52
N LEU A 149 -16.75 15.20 6.09
CA LEU A 149 -16.90 16.59 6.53
C LEU A 149 -16.76 16.78 8.04
N ASN A 150 -16.56 15.72 8.82
CA ASN A 150 -16.56 15.79 10.28
C ASN A 150 -15.51 16.78 10.82
N ASP A 151 -14.26 16.71 10.31
CA ASP A 151 -13.17 17.60 10.72
C ASP A 151 -13.43 19.07 10.34
N VAL A 152 -14.08 19.31 9.20
CA VAL A 152 -14.44 20.66 8.76
C VAL A 152 -15.54 21.23 9.66
N VAL A 153 -16.56 20.43 9.94
CA VAL A 153 -17.66 20.82 10.83
C VAL A 153 -17.18 21.04 12.26
N HIS A 154 -16.24 20.23 12.75
CA HIS A 154 -15.63 20.42 14.07
C HIS A 154 -14.87 21.75 14.16
N ARG A 155 -14.12 22.15 13.13
CA ARG A 155 -13.43 23.45 13.09
C ARG A 155 -14.39 24.64 13.10
N ILE A 156 -15.56 24.49 12.48
CA ILE A 156 -16.59 25.54 12.43
C ILE A 156 -17.35 25.64 13.75
N THR A 157 -17.83 24.49 14.25
CA THR A 157 -18.79 24.44 15.36
C THR A 157 -18.15 24.25 16.72
N GLY A 158 -16.91 23.77 16.78
CA GLY A 158 -16.22 23.39 18.02
C GLY A 158 -16.68 22.06 18.62
N VAL A 159 -17.70 21.41 18.06
CA VAL A 159 -18.32 20.19 18.57
C VAL A 159 -17.91 18.99 17.71
N ARG A 160 -17.48 17.89 18.32
CA ARG A 160 -17.24 16.62 17.61
C ARG A 160 -18.51 15.78 17.60
N VAL A 161 -18.85 15.25 16.44
CA VAL A 161 -20.01 14.37 16.24
C VAL A 161 -19.51 12.93 16.18
N GLY A 162 -19.94 12.09 17.11
CA GLY A 162 -19.55 10.66 17.18
C GLY A 162 -20.41 9.71 16.33
N GLU A 163 -21.50 10.21 15.78
CA GLU A 163 -22.41 9.48 14.92
C GLU A 163 -22.23 9.94 13.48
N THR A 164 -21.50 9.15 12.69
CA THR A 164 -21.17 9.44 11.30
C THR A 164 -21.66 8.33 10.36
N VAL A 165 -21.85 8.72 9.10
CA VAL A 165 -22.19 7.83 7.99
C VAL A 165 -21.06 7.90 6.97
N PRO A 166 -20.49 6.75 6.57
CA PRO A 166 -19.46 6.71 5.53
C PRO A 166 -20.00 7.22 4.19
N ASP A 167 -19.17 7.98 3.47
CA ASP A 167 -19.52 8.53 2.16
C ASP A 167 -19.90 7.44 1.14
N ALA A 168 -19.35 6.23 1.27
CA ALA A 168 -19.65 5.08 0.40
C ALA A 168 -21.14 4.66 0.43
N VAL A 169 -21.87 4.94 1.53
CA VAL A 169 -23.32 4.68 1.61
C VAL A 169 -24.10 5.55 0.60
N PHE A 170 -23.57 6.73 0.31
CA PHE A 170 -24.18 7.70 -0.59
C PHE A 170 -23.96 7.34 -2.07
N ASP A 171 -23.06 6.40 -2.39
CA ASP A 171 -22.84 5.95 -3.78
C ASP A 171 -24.03 5.14 -4.33
N ARG A 172 -24.87 4.63 -3.42
CA ARG A 172 -26.16 4.00 -3.75
C ARG A 172 -27.31 5.00 -3.80
N MET A 173 -27.04 6.29 -3.60
CA MET A 173 -28.05 7.33 -3.66
C MET A 173 -28.48 7.60 -5.10
N ARG A 174 -29.79 7.79 -5.27
CA ARG A 174 -30.36 8.18 -6.55
C ARG A 174 -30.93 9.60 -6.55
N ASP A 175 -31.42 10.08 -5.41
CA ASP A 175 -31.99 11.42 -5.28
C ASP A 175 -31.50 12.07 -3.99
N ILE A 176 -30.93 13.27 -4.11
CA ILE A 176 -30.57 14.12 -2.97
C ILE A 176 -31.51 15.32 -2.93
N ARG A 177 -32.18 15.49 -1.79
CA ARG A 177 -33.08 16.62 -1.57
C ARG A 177 -32.51 17.51 -0.50
N LEU A 178 -31.99 18.65 -0.92
CA LEU A 178 -31.52 19.68 0.00
C LEU A 178 -32.72 20.37 0.66
N VAL A 179 -32.86 20.21 1.97
CA VAL A 179 -33.83 20.90 2.80
C VAL A 179 -33.13 22.10 3.43
N ASP A 180 -33.24 23.24 2.73
CA ASP A 180 -32.60 24.49 3.11
C ASP A 180 -33.55 25.40 3.90
N LEU A 181 -33.03 26.00 4.97
CA LEU A 181 -33.72 27.02 5.76
C LEU A 181 -32.71 28.11 6.12
N PRO A 182 -33.02 29.41 5.88
CA PRO A 182 -32.11 30.49 6.25
C PRO A 182 -31.75 30.47 7.74
N PRO A 183 -30.49 30.79 8.13
CA PRO A 183 -30.06 30.78 9.53
C PRO A 183 -30.96 31.57 10.48
N ARG A 184 -31.46 32.73 10.04
CA ARG A 184 -32.36 33.58 10.86
C ARG A 184 -33.67 32.87 11.17
N GLU A 185 -34.29 32.24 10.19
CA GLU A 185 -35.53 31.48 10.37
C GLU A 185 -35.32 30.25 11.25
N LEU A 186 -34.17 29.57 11.12
CA LEU A 186 -33.84 28.44 11.99
C LEU A 186 -33.69 28.87 13.46
N ILE A 187 -33.04 30.02 13.71
CA ILE A 187 -32.90 30.60 15.05
C ILE A 187 -34.27 31.05 15.59
N GLU A 188 -35.13 31.64 14.76
CA GLU A 188 -36.50 31.99 15.15
C GLU A 188 -37.31 30.75 15.53
N ARG A 189 -37.18 29.65 14.76
CA ARG A 189 -37.83 28.37 15.09
C ARG A 189 -37.30 27.78 16.40
N LEU A 190 -36.01 27.93 16.69
CA LEU A 190 -35.42 27.53 17.97
C LEU A 190 -36.01 28.35 19.11
N ASN A 191 -36.07 29.68 18.97
CA ASN A 191 -36.64 30.59 19.98
C ASN A 191 -38.14 30.37 20.22
N GLN A 192 -38.87 29.90 19.20
CA GLN A 192 -40.29 29.52 19.31
C GLN A 192 -40.50 28.13 19.93
N GLY A 193 -39.44 27.43 20.37
CA GLY A 193 -39.53 26.07 20.93
C GLY A 193 -39.87 24.99 19.90
N LYS A 194 -39.78 25.29 18.60
CA LYS A 194 -40.09 24.33 17.51
C LYS A 194 -38.91 23.39 17.19
N VAL A 195 -37.77 23.62 17.83
CA VAL A 195 -36.55 22.78 17.75
C VAL A 195 -36.18 22.39 19.17
N TYR A 196 -36.10 21.09 19.45
CA TYR A 196 -35.82 20.56 20.78
C TYR A 196 -34.33 20.67 21.11
N LEU A 197 -34.02 21.01 22.36
CA LEU A 197 -32.70 20.98 22.98
C LEU A 197 -32.82 20.10 24.24
N PRO A 198 -32.03 19.03 24.42
CA PRO A 198 -31.96 18.35 25.71
C PRO A 198 -31.42 19.32 26.78
N GLU A 199 -32.05 19.39 27.96
CA GLU A 199 -31.66 20.30 29.06
C GLU A 199 -30.18 20.19 29.45
N GLN A 200 -29.55 19.02 29.22
CA GLN A 200 -28.15 18.75 29.53
C GLN A 200 -27.14 19.34 28.51
N ALA A 201 -27.60 19.88 27.38
CA ALA A 201 -26.75 20.31 26.26
C ALA A 201 -26.90 21.79 25.84
N GLU A 202 -27.63 22.61 26.60
CA GLU A 202 -27.97 23.99 26.22
C GLU A 202 -26.75 24.87 25.87
N ARG A 203 -25.67 24.81 26.67
CA ARG A 203 -24.49 25.67 26.46
C ARG A 203 -23.66 25.31 25.22
N ALA A 204 -23.52 24.02 24.92
CA ALA A 204 -22.80 23.56 23.73
C ALA A 204 -23.61 23.80 22.45
N LEU A 205 -24.94 23.68 22.54
CA LEU A 205 -25.85 23.91 21.42
C LEU A 205 -26.04 25.40 21.10
N GLN A 206 -25.97 26.30 22.08
CA GLN A 206 -25.96 27.76 21.83
C GLN A 206 -24.78 28.20 20.94
N ALA A 207 -23.60 27.60 21.11
CA ALA A 207 -22.45 27.85 20.21
C ALA A 207 -22.68 27.26 18.81
N PHE A 208 -23.32 26.09 18.71
CA PHE A 208 -23.64 25.44 17.45
C PHE A 208 -24.64 26.25 16.60
N PHE A 209 -25.69 26.80 17.21
CA PHE A 209 -26.75 27.58 16.52
C PHE A 209 -26.41 29.06 16.30
N SER A 210 -25.12 29.42 16.24
CA SER A 210 -24.72 30.80 15.91
C SER A 210 -24.96 31.11 14.42
N PRO A 211 -25.30 32.37 14.05
CA PRO A 211 -25.55 32.75 12.65
C PRO A 211 -24.38 32.43 11.71
N SER A 212 -23.14 32.60 12.18
CA SER A 212 -21.93 32.29 11.39
C SER A 212 -21.77 30.80 11.15
N ASN A 213 -21.98 29.98 12.18
CA ASN A 213 -21.83 28.53 12.08
C ASN A 213 -22.92 27.94 11.17
N LEU A 214 -24.17 28.40 11.33
CA LEU A 214 -25.28 27.97 10.49
C LEU A 214 -25.10 28.41 9.02
N ALA A 215 -24.53 29.58 8.76
CA ALA A 215 -24.22 30.02 7.40
C ALA A 215 -23.16 29.12 6.75
N ALA A 216 -22.10 28.78 7.48
CA ALA A 216 -21.06 27.89 7.00
C ALA A 216 -21.56 26.45 6.79
N LEU A 217 -22.38 25.91 7.71
CA LEU A 217 -23.00 24.59 7.55
C LEU A 217 -23.98 24.56 6.37
N ARG A 218 -24.69 25.66 6.11
CA ARG A 218 -25.57 25.81 4.94
C ARG A 218 -24.80 25.80 3.64
N GLU A 219 -23.68 26.52 3.59
CA GLU A 219 -22.77 26.51 2.44
C GLU A 219 -22.21 25.10 2.18
N LEU A 220 -21.73 24.42 3.23
CA LEU A 220 -21.25 23.03 3.12
C LEU A 220 -22.34 22.07 2.63
N ALA A 221 -23.58 22.22 3.11
CA ALA A 221 -24.69 21.40 2.65
C ALA A 221 -25.04 21.64 1.17
N MET A 222 -25.00 22.90 0.71
CA MET A 222 -25.20 23.24 -0.70
C MET A 222 -24.07 22.68 -1.58
N GLN A 223 -22.83 22.80 -1.14
CA GLN A 223 -21.66 22.30 -1.86
C GLN A 223 -21.69 20.77 -1.94
N ALA A 224 -21.96 20.07 -0.84
CA ALA A 224 -22.08 18.61 -0.84
C ALA A 224 -23.21 18.12 -1.76
N ALA A 225 -24.35 18.80 -1.77
CA ALA A 225 -25.44 18.48 -2.69
C ALA A 225 -25.06 18.74 -4.15
N ALA A 226 -24.39 19.86 -4.45
CA ALA A 226 -23.95 20.20 -5.79
C ALA A 226 -22.90 19.21 -6.33
N ASP A 227 -21.96 18.80 -5.48
CA ASP A 227 -20.87 17.89 -5.85
C ASP A 227 -21.40 16.50 -6.19
N ARG A 228 -22.38 16.01 -5.42
CA ARG A 228 -23.05 14.74 -5.71
C ARG A 228 -23.88 14.80 -6.99
N VAL A 229 -24.54 15.94 -7.28
CA VAL A 229 -25.29 16.12 -8.54
C VAL A 229 -24.35 16.16 -9.76
N ASP A 230 -23.17 16.80 -9.64
CA ASP A 230 -22.18 16.84 -10.73
C ASP A 230 -21.57 15.44 -10.98
N GLU A 231 -21.35 14.65 -9.94
CA GLU A 231 -20.90 13.25 -10.04
C GLU A 231 -21.92 12.36 -10.77
N ASP A 232 -23.19 12.35 -10.33
CA ASP A 232 -24.27 11.57 -10.99
C ASP A 232 -24.47 12.00 -12.45
N PHE A 233 -24.37 13.31 -12.73
CA PHE A 233 -24.45 13.82 -14.09
C PHE A 233 -23.30 13.32 -14.96
N ARG A 234 -22.06 13.29 -14.45
CA ARG A 234 -20.89 12.79 -15.19
C ARG A 234 -20.99 11.29 -15.46
N GLU A 235 -21.38 10.49 -14.46
CA GLU A 235 -21.55 9.06 -14.63
C GLU A 235 -22.63 8.72 -15.66
N SER A 236 -23.78 9.40 -15.61
CA SER A 236 -24.88 9.18 -16.54
C SER A 236 -24.51 9.55 -17.99
N GLN A 237 -23.66 10.57 -18.19
CA GLN A 237 -23.12 10.90 -19.52
C GLN A 237 -22.08 9.88 -20.00
N ALA A 238 -21.20 9.43 -19.11
CA ALA A 238 -20.20 8.41 -19.42
C ALA A 238 -20.86 7.08 -19.85
N ALA A 239 -21.91 6.64 -19.16
CA ALA A 239 -22.68 5.45 -19.53
C ALA A 239 -23.34 5.58 -20.92
N ARG A 240 -23.77 6.79 -21.30
CA ARG A 240 -24.32 7.11 -22.62
C ARG A 240 -23.27 7.33 -23.71
N GLY A 241 -21.97 7.33 -23.35
CA GLY A 241 -20.87 7.59 -24.28
C GLY A 241 -20.84 9.01 -24.82
N LEU A 242 -21.40 9.97 -24.08
CA LEU A 242 -21.37 11.38 -24.42
C LEU A 242 -20.14 12.05 -23.77
N PRO A 243 -19.48 13.01 -24.44
CA PRO A 243 -18.36 13.73 -23.86
C PRO A 243 -18.83 14.49 -22.60
N GLY A 244 -18.16 14.23 -21.47
CA GLY A 244 -18.52 14.78 -20.17
C GLY A 244 -18.48 16.30 -20.15
N ILE A 245 -19.65 16.93 -20.06
CA ILE A 245 -19.77 18.35 -19.74
C ILE A 245 -19.65 18.45 -18.22
N ALA A 246 -18.53 18.96 -17.71
CA ALA A 246 -18.38 19.25 -16.29
C ALA A 246 -19.12 20.55 -15.95
N LEU A 247 -19.94 20.54 -14.89
CA LEU A 247 -20.60 21.77 -14.40
C LEU A 247 -19.59 22.72 -13.72
N ARG A 248 -18.52 22.16 -13.12
CA ARG A 248 -17.37 22.92 -12.59
C ARG A 248 -16.38 23.31 -13.69
N ARG A 249 -16.11 24.61 -13.82
CA ARG A 249 -15.29 25.23 -14.88
C ARG A 249 -13.79 25.07 -14.60
N HIS A 250 -13.11 24.07 -15.17
CA HIS A 250 -11.65 23.91 -15.00
C HIS A 250 -10.85 24.81 -15.99
N VAL A 251 -9.67 25.30 -15.60
CA VAL A 251 -8.80 26.14 -16.45
C VAL A 251 -7.54 25.38 -16.85
N LEU A 252 -7.32 25.21 -18.16
CA LEU A 252 -6.12 24.56 -18.70
C LEU A 252 -5.11 25.61 -19.18
N VAL A 253 -3.83 25.47 -18.83
CA VAL A 253 -2.76 26.38 -19.26
C VAL A 253 -1.71 25.58 -20.03
N ALA A 254 -1.49 25.88 -21.31
CA ALA A 254 -0.47 25.20 -22.10
C ALA A 254 0.84 25.99 -22.16
N ILE A 255 1.95 25.32 -21.88
CA ILE A 255 3.31 25.87 -21.93
C ILE A 255 4.20 25.11 -22.92
N ASP A 256 5.21 25.78 -23.50
CA ASP A 256 6.09 25.22 -24.54
C ASP A 256 7.59 25.32 -24.24
N GLY A 257 7.98 25.88 -23.08
CA GLY A 257 9.38 26.04 -22.69
C GLY A 257 10.16 27.07 -23.52
N ARG A 258 9.50 28.02 -24.20
CA ARG A 258 10.16 28.98 -25.13
C ARG A 258 10.31 30.39 -24.57
N GLY A 259 10.56 30.54 -23.28
CA GLY A 259 10.88 31.79 -22.59
C GLY A 259 9.70 32.50 -21.94
N ALA A 260 8.54 31.86 -21.85
CA ALA A 260 7.30 32.48 -21.35
C ALA A 260 6.52 31.61 -20.36
N SER A 261 7.05 30.42 -20.02
CA SER A 261 6.29 29.39 -19.33
C SER A 261 5.84 29.83 -17.93
N GLU A 262 6.74 30.39 -17.11
CA GLU A 262 6.38 30.92 -15.78
C GLU A 262 5.38 32.08 -15.83
N TYR A 263 5.49 32.95 -16.83
CA TYR A 263 4.56 34.08 -16.99
C TYR A 263 3.14 33.58 -17.29
N LEU A 264 3.02 32.57 -18.15
CA LEU A 264 1.74 31.92 -18.45
C LEU A 264 1.14 31.25 -17.23
N VAL A 265 1.95 30.59 -16.39
CA VAL A 265 1.51 30.01 -15.11
C VAL A 265 0.92 31.08 -14.20
N ARG A 266 1.59 32.23 -14.03
CA ARG A 266 1.08 33.34 -13.21
C ARG A 266 -0.21 33.95 -13.76
N VAL A 267 -0.35 34.03 -15.08
CA VAL A 267 -1.58 34.52 -15.73
C VAL A 267 -2.71 33.50 -15.55
N GLY A 268 -2.42 32.22 -15.76
CA GLY A 268 -3.34 31.10 -15.55
C GLY A 268 -3.90 31.07 -14.13
N ARG A 269 -3.02 31.17 -13.11
CA ARG A 269 -3.44 31.25 -11.70
C ARG A 269 -4.40 32.40 -11.44
N ARG A 270 -4.13 33.60 -11.97
CA ARG A 270 -5.02 34.77 -11.81
C ARG A 270 -6.37 34.61 -12.51
N ILE A 271 -6.43 33.85 -13.61
CA ILE A 271 -7.68 33.54 -14.30
C ILE A 271 -8.47 32.51 -13.50
N ALA A 272 -7.81 31.46 -13.03
CA ALA A 272 -8.40 30.41 -12.19
C ALA A 272 -8.97 30.98 -10.89
N GLU A 273 -8.20 31.85 -10.21
CA GLU A 273 -8.61 32.53 -8.97
C GLU A 273 -9.87 33.39 -9.14
N ARG A 274 -9.98 34.14 -10.24
CA ARG A 274 -11.19 34.95 -10.53
C ARG A 274 -12.43 34.11 -10.82
N ARG A 275 -12.23 32.85 -11.22
CA ARG A 275 -13.31 31.93 -11.62
C ARG A 275 -13.66 30.92 -10.53
N ASP A 276 -12.97 30.99 -9.41
CA ASP A 276 -13.00 29.97 -8.36
C ASP A 276 -12.88 28.55 -8.95
N ALA A 277 -11.91 28.41 -9.84
CA ALA A 277 -11.76 27.27 -10.72
C ALA A 277 -10.49 26.47 -10.41
N PRO A 278 -10.54 25.13 -10.40
CA PRO A 278 -9.35 24.31 -10.45
C PRO A 278 -8.59 24.53 -11.77
N TRP A 279 -7.27 24.36 -11.74
CA TRP A 279 -6.41 24.67 -12.89
C TRP A 279 -5.22 23.73 -13.03
N THR A 280 -4.88 23.44 -14.28
CA THR A 280 -3.79 22.52 -14.63
C THR A 280 -2.88 23.15 -15.67
N VAL A 281 -1.57 22.99 -15.50
CA VAL A 281 -0.55 23.43 -16.46
C VAL A 281 -0.01 22.22 -17.21
N VAL A 282 0.00 22.30 -18.54
CA VAL A 282 0.37 21.19 -19.41
C VAL A 282 1.43 21.54 -20.43
N THR A 283 2.26 20.55 -20.75
CA THR A 283 3.22 20.62 -21.86
C THR A 283 3.01 19.43 -22.79
N VAL A 284 3.09 19.63 -24.10
CA VAL A 284 3.01 18.53 -25.07
C VAL A 284 4.40 18.18 -25.58
N GLN A 285 4.84 16.95 -25.31
CA GLN A 285 6.14 16.43 -25.75
C GLN A 285 6.00 15.66 -27.07
N GLY A 286 6.66 16.16 -28.12
CA GLY A 286 6.69 15.55 -29.46
C GLY A 286 8.07 15.11 -29.96
N GLY A 287 9.11 15.19 -29.11
CA GLY A 287 10.49 14.82 -29.47
C GLY A 287 11.52 15.25 -28.41
N ALA A 288 12.81 14.99 -28.66
CA ALA A 288 13.89 15.33 -27.74
C ALA A 288 13.92 16.84 -27.45
N LEU A 289 13.78 17.20 -26.18
CA LEU A 289 13.84 18.58 -25.70
C LEU A 289 15.30 18.96 -25.41
N ASP A 290 15.66 20.21 -25.74
CA ASP A 290 16.94 20.80 -25.35
C ASP A 290 17.00 20.97 -23.82
N THR A 291 18.17 20.81 -23.20
CA THR A 291 18.37 20.89 -21.75
C THR A 291 17.85 22.21 -21.19
N GLN A 292 18.01 23.31 -21.94
CA GLN A 292 17.50 24.63 -21.56
C GLN A 292 15.96 24.71 -21.59
N ARG A 293 15.29 24.06 -22.57
CA ARG A 293 13.83 24.01 -22.65
C ARG A 293 13.25 23.19 -21.52
N GLN A 294 13.87 22.05 -21.22
CA GLN A 294 13.42 21.17 -20.14
C GLN A 294 13.50 21.91 -18.79
N ALA A 295 14.60 22.60 -18.51
CA ALA A 295 14.76 23.37 -17.29
C ALA A 295 13.67 24.46 -17.10
N GLU A 296 13.27 25.14 -18.18
CA GLU A 296 12.18 26.14 -18.11
C GLU A 296 10.81 25.51 -17.83
N ILE A 297 10.53 24.35 -18.43
CA ILE A 297 9.29 23.59 -18.17
C ILE A 297 9.26 23.14 -16.71
N ASP A 298 10.37 22.59 -16.21
CA ASP A 298 10.50 22.12 -14.83
C ASP A 298 10.29 23.26 -13.83
N GLN A 299 10.85 24.45 -14.12
CA GLN A 299 10.62 25.68 -13.33
C GLN A 299 9.15 26.11 -13.34
N ALA A 300 8.50 26.08 -14.50
CA ALA A 300 7.09 26.41 -14.62
C ALA A 300 6.19 25.41 -13.86
N PHE A 301 6.50 24.12 -13.90
CA PHE A 301 5.80 23.09 -13.13
C PHE A 301 6.01 23.25 -11.63
N ALA A 302 7.24 23.51 -11.18
CA ALA A 302 7.53 23.80 -9.78
C ALA A 302 6.78 25.05 -9.30
N LEU A 303 6.67 26.10 -10.13
CA LEU A 303 5.87 27.28 -9.84
C LEU A 303 4.37 26.95 -9.76
N THR A 304 3.87 26.09 -10.64
CA THR A 304 2.46 25.68 -10.67
C THR A 304 2.06 24.98 -9.37
N ARG A 305 2.86 24.00 -8.93
CA ARG A 305 2.63 23.28 -7.67
C ARG A 305 2.66 24.20 -6.45
N ARG A 306 3.60 25.15 -6.41
CA ARG A 306 3.67 26.19 -5.37
C ARG A 306 2.42 27.08 -5.30
N LEU A 307 1.75 27.27 -6.44
CA LEU A 307 0.54 28.08 -6.54
C LEU A 307 -0.76 27.25 -6.42
N GLY A 308 -0.65 25.97 -6.02
CA GLY A 308 -1.79 25.07 -5.83
C GLY A 308 -2.44 24.60 -7.13
N GLY A 309 -1.71 24.59 -8.25
CA GLY A 309 -2.18 24.04 -9.53
C GLY A 309 -1.60 22.66 -9.82
N GLU A 310 -2.30 21.90 -10.66
CA GLU A 310 -1.84 20.59 -11.13
C GLU A 310 -0.91 20.71 -12.35
N THR A 311 -0.08 19.69 -12.58
CA THR A 311 0.85 19.65 -13.73
C THR A 311 0.72 18.34 -14.48
N ALA A 312 0.61 18.39 -15.82
CA ALA A 312 0.61 17.17 -16.63
C ALA A 312 1.51 17.28 -17.88
N VAL A 313 2.15 16.17 -18.23
CA VAL A 313 2.90 16.02 -19.47
C VAL A 313 2.06 15.20 -20.45
N LEU A 314 1.77 15.78 -21.61
CA LEU A 314 0.98 15.15 -22.65
C LEU A 314 1.89 14.61 -23.74
N HIS A 315 1.60 13.42 -24.22
CA HIS A 315 2.33 12.78 -25.32
C HIS A 315 1.43 12.68 -26.54
N GLY A 316 1.88 13.23 -27.67
CA GLY A 316 1.10 13.21 -28.90
C GLY A 316 1.87 13.78 -30.09
N ALA A 317 1.69 13.16 -31.25
CA ALA A 317 2.29 13.64 -32.51
C ALA A 317 1.66 14.97 -32.97
N ASN A 318 0.39 15.21 -32.61
CA ASN A 318 -0.31 16.46 -32.84
C ASN A 318 -0.61 17.17 -31.51
N ILE A 319 -0.09 18.39 -31.36
CA ILE A 319 -0.23 19.20 -30.15
C ILE A 319 -1.69 19.59 -29.91
N VAL A 320 -2.45 19.87 -30.98
CA VAL A 320 -3.85 20.31 -30.88
C VAL A 320 -4.72 19.19 -30.33
N ASP A 321 -4.62 18.01 -30.92
CA ASP A 321 -5.45 16.86 -30.53
C ASP A 321 -5.11 16.44 -29.09
N ALA A 322 -3.84 16.38 -28.72
CA ALA A 322 -3.42 16.08 -27.34
C ALA A 322 -3.96 17.09 -26.31
N LEU A 323 -3.97 18.38 -26.65
CA LEU A 323 -4.52 19.43 -25.76
C LEU A 323 -6.05 19.33 -25.64
N LEU A 324 -6.76 19.11 -26.75
CA LEU A 324 -8.23 19.01 -26.76
C LEU A 324 -8.71 17.74 -26.06
N ASP A 325 -8.05 16.60 -26.29
CA ASP A 325 -8.37 15.33 -25.63
C ASP A 325 -8.18 15.43 -24.11
N HIS A 326 -7.08 16.07 -23.67
CA HIS A 326 -6.86 16.30 -22.24
C HIS A 326 -7.86 17.31 -21.66
N ALA A 327 -8.15 18.39 -22.38
CA ALA A 327 -9.17 19.37 -21.99
C ALA A 327 -10.55 18.71 -21.81
N GLY A 328 -10.93 17.78 -22.69
CA GLY A 328 -12.15 17.00 -22.56
C GLY A 328 -12.17 16.11 -21.31
N ARG A 329 -11.08 15.39 -21.03
CA ARG A 329 -10.98 14.49 -19.86
C ARG A 329 -11.11 15.21 -18.52
N ILE A 330 -10.51 16.39 -18.40
CA ILE A 330 -10.56 17.16 -17.14
C ILE A 330 -11.76 18.12 -17.06
N GLY A 331 -12.64 18.14 -18.08
CA GLY A 331 -13.76 19.06 -18.13
C GLY A 331 -13.34 20.54 -18.19
N ALA A 332 -12.26 20.85 -18.91
CA ALA A 332 -11.77 22.21 -19.04
C ALA A 332 -12.80 23.11 -19.75
N SER A 333 -13.04 24.29 -19.20
CA SER A 333 -13.93 25.31 -19.79
C SER A 333 -13.15 26.32 -20.65
N GLY A 334 -11.86 26.50 -20.35
CA GLY A 334 -11.01 27.45 -21.06
C GLY A 334 -9.56 27.00 -21.11
N ILE A 335 -8.88 27.41 -22.18
CA ILE A 335 -7.48 27.09 -22.48
C ILE A 335 -6.69 28.39 -22.62
N VAL A 336 -5.66 28.54 -21.78
CA VAL A 336 -4.73 29.66 -21.76
C VAL A 336 -3.46 29.29 -22.53
N LEU A 337 -3.09 30.10 -23.50
CA LEU A 337 -1.99 29.83 -24.42
C LEU A 337 -1.07 31.05 -24.56
N GLY A 338 0.24 30.81 -24.67
CA GLY A 338 1.18 31.84 -25.09
C GLY A 338 1.12 32.14 -26.58
N ARG A 339 1.35 33.40 -26.97
CA ARG A 339 1.45 33.76 -28.39
C ARG A 339 2.66 33.08 -29.05
N THR A 340 2.40 32.09 -29.91
CA THR A 340 3.45 31.37 -30.64
C THR A 340 4.06 32.24 -31.75
N ARG A 341 5.38 32.14 -31.97
CA ARG A 341 6.13 32.89 -32.99
C ARG A 341 5.77 32.38 -34.40
N GLU A 342 5.23 33.25 -35.25
CA GLU A 342 4.79 32.87 -36.60
C GLU A 342 5.89 33.15 -37.64
N ARG A 343 6.13 32.20 -38.56
CA ARG A 343 6.87 32.48 -39.80
C ARG A 343 5.89 33.09 -40.81
N PRO A 344 6.26 34.13 -41.58
CA PRO A 344 5.33 34.80 -42.51
C PRO A 344 4.70 33.83 -43.52
N PHE A 345 5.44 32.81 -43.95
CA PHE A 345 4.95 31.77 -44.87
C PHE A 345 3.97 30.76 -44.22
N ALA A 346 4.03 30.55 -42.90
CA ALA A 346 3.13 29.64 -42.20
C ALA A 346 1.71 30.21 -42.02
N ARG A 347 1.58 31.55 -42.05
CA ARG A 347 0.28 32.25 -42.06
C ARG A 347 -0.52 32.01 -43.35
N MET A 348 0.16 31.83 -44.48
CA MET A 348 -0.48 31.68 -45.79
C MET A 348 -1.19 30.33 -45.96
N PHE A 349 -0.88 29.32 -45.13
CA PHE A 349 -1.40 27.95 -45.23
C PHE A 349 -2.26 27.50 -44.03
N ASN A 350 -2.76 28.39 -43.17
CA ASN A 350 -3.60 28.07 -41.99
C ASN A 350 -3.02 26.97 -41.05
N ARG A 351 -1.69 26.97 -40.82
CA ARG A 351 -1.01 25.93 -40.02
C ARG A 351 -0.62 26.35 -38.60
N THR A 352 -1.21 27.41 -38.04
CA THR A 352 -0.84 27.86 -36.69
C THR A 352 -1.63 27.12 -35.61
N LEU A 353 -1.00 26.88 -34.46
CA LEU A 353 -1.60 26.18 -33.32
C LEU A 353 -2.89 26.87 -32.85
N THR A 354 -2.86 28.20 -32.75
CA THR A 354 -4.01 29.01 -32.33
C THR A 354 -5.17 28.91 -33.32
N GLN A 355 -4.89 28.89 -34.62
CA GLN A 355 -5.94 28.81 -35.64
C GLN A 355 -6.52 27.40 -35.75
N GLN A 356 -5.71 26.35 -35.56
CA GLN A 356 -6.21 24.98 -35.47
C GLN A 356 -7.05 24.75 -34.21
N LEU A 357 -6.66 25.32 -33.07
CA LEU A 357 -7.47 25.29 -31.84
C LEU A 357 -8.77 26.09 -32.00
N LEU A 358 -8.75 27.24 -32.66
CA LEU A 358 -9.96 28.01 -32.98
C LEU A 358 -10.91 27.26 -33.92
N GLN A 359 -10.37 26.49 -34.88
CA GLN A 359 -11.18 25.71 -35.83
C GLN A 359 -11.75 24.42 -35.23
N ARG A 360 -10.98 23.73 -34.37
CA ARG A 360 -11.37 22.41 -33.80
C ARG A 360 -11.97 22.48 -32.40
N GLY A 361 -11.63 23.51 -31.61
CA GLY A 361 -12.01 23.66 -30.20
C GLY A 361 -13.07 24.75 -29.98
N ALA A 362 -14.06 24.86 -30.86
CA ALA A 362 -15.05 25.94 -30.87
C ALA A 362 -15.90 26.07 -29.58
N HIS A 363 -15.93 25.04 -28.73
CA HIS A 363 -16.64 25.00 -27.45
C HIS A 363 -15.79 25.41 -26.23
N TYR A 364 -14.49 25.66 -26.40
CA TYR A 364 -13.61 26.11 -25.32
C TYR A 364 -13.30 27.61 -25.42
N GLU A 365 -13.22 28.30 -24.28
CA GLU A 365 -12.74 29.67 -24.25
C GLU A 365 -11.22 29.72 -24.43
N LEU A 366 -10.73 30.39 -25.48
CA LEU A 366 -9.30 30.48 -25.78
C LEU A 366 -8.73 31.85 -25.35
N THR A 367 -7.86 31.85 -24.34
CA THR A 367 -7.17 33.08 -23.87
C THR A 367 -5.72 33.11 -24.34
N ILE A 368 -5.38 34.05 -25.22
CA ILE A 368 -4.04 34.19 -25.79
C ILE A 368 -3.26 35.30 -25.08
N VAL A 369 -2.13 34.96 -24.49
CA VAL A 369 -1.31 35.85 -23.67
C VAL A 369 0.01 36.17 -24.38
N SER A 370 0.37 37.46 -24.44
CA SER A 370 1.62 37.93 -25.04
C SER A 370 2.64 38.33 -23.95
N PRO A 371 3.78 37.61 -23.81
CA PRO A 371 4.78 37.92 -22.79
C PRO A 371 5.65 39.13 -23.17
N PRO A 372 6.00 40.02 -22.22
CA PRO A 372 6.77 41.24 -22.49
C PRO A 372 8.25 41.02 -22.87
N GLU A 373 8.89 39.92 -22.44
CA GLU A 373 10.35 39.72 -22.56
C GLU A 373 10.83 39.05 -23.86
N ALA A 374 9.92 38.46 -24.66
CA ALA A 374 10.26 37.70 -25.87
C ALA A 374 10.94 38.53 -26.98
N ARG A 375 10.86 39.87 -26.92
CA ARG A 375 11.48 40.79 -27.89
C ARG A 375 12.99 40.98 -27.69
N ALA A 376 13.52 40.86 -26.46
CA ALA A 376 14.90 41.25 -26.13
C ALA A 376 15.94 40.12 -26.36
N ARG A 377 15.64 38.87 -25.99
CA ARG A 377 16.60 37.75 -26.08
C ARG A 377 16.83 37.24 -27.51
N ALA A 378 15.86 37.42 -28.41
CA ALA A 378 15.90 36.85 -29.74
C ALA A 378 16.96 37.45 -30.69
N ARG A 379 17.49 38.63 -30.38
CA ARG A 379 18.58 39.23 -31.18
C ARG A 379 19.97 38.64 -30.84
N ARG A 380 20.12 37.94 -29.71
CA ARG A 380 21.44 37.45 -29.24
C ARG A 380 21.77 36.03 -29.71
N THR A 381 20.79 35.16 -29.97
CA THR A 381 21.01 33.73 -30.27
C THR A 381 21.42 33.42 -31.71
N LEU A 382 21.26 34.37 -32.65
CA LEU A 382 21.70 34.20 -34.05
C LEU A 382 23.23 34.27 -34.24
N ARG A 383 24.00 34.50 -33.17
CA ARG A 383 25.43 34.83 -33.27
C ARG A 383 26.39 33.71 -32.86
N ARG A 384 25.94 32.49 -32.53
CA ARG A 384 26.78 31.49 -31.83
C ARG A 384 26.75 30.02 -32.29
N THR A 385 26.31 29.69 -33.51
CA THR A 385 26.54 28.36 -34.10
C THR A 385 27.77 28.38 -35.00
N GLY A 386 28.95 28.15 -34.41
CA GLY A 386 30.19 27.95 -35.17
C GLY A 386 30.31 26.50 -35.67
N LEU A 387 30.51 26.33 -36.98
CA LEU A 387 30.85 25.07 -37.65
C LEU A 387 32.32 24.70 -37.41
N GLY A 388 32.68 24.28 -36.19
CA GLY A 388 34.03 23.76 -35.93
C GLY A 388 34.19 22.34 -36.48
N LEU A 389 34.94 22.18 -37.58
CA LEU A 389 35.38 20.88 -38.12
C LEU A 389 36.75 20.53 -37.54
N GLY A 390 36.90 19.32 -36.97
CA GLY A 390 38.20 18.81 -36.54
C GLY A 390 38.99 18.18 -37.70
N PHE A 391 40.32 18.10 -37.58
CA PHE A 391 41.18 17.50 -38.63
C PHE A 391 40.79 16.05 -38.97
N ALA A 392 40.37 15.26 -37.98
CA ALA A 392 39.88 13.89 -38.19
C ALA A 392 38.55 13.80 -38.98
N ASP A 393 37.70 14.84 -38.91
CA ASP A 393 36.43 14.91 -39.65
C ASP A 393 36.63 15.19 -41.15
N LEU A 394 37.84 15.61 -41.56
CA LEU A 394 38.20 15.95 -42.95
C LEU A 394 38.90 14.80 -43.69
N VAL A 395 39.58 13.90 -42.98
CA VAL A 395 40.33 12.79 -43.60
C VAL A 395 39.41 11.84 -44.37
N LEU A 396 38.28 11.46 -43.77
CA LEU A 396 37.36 10.50 -44.39
C LEU A 396 36.69 11.07 -45.66
N PRO A 397 36.12 12.29 -45.68
CA PRO A 397 35.62 12.92 -46.92
C PRO A 397 36.64 12.95 -48.06
N VAL A 398 37.88 13.33 -47.78
CA VAL A 398 38.96 13.46 -48.79
C VAL A 398 39.35 12.08 -49.33
N ALA A 399 39.59 11.11 -48.44
CA ALA A 399 39.94 9.75 -48.86
C ALA A 399 38.84 9.11 -49.70
N THR A 400 37.57 9.29 -49.34
CA THR A 400 36.45 8.69 -50.07
C THR A 400 36.27 9.33 -51.45
N ALA A 401 36.50 10.65 -51.58
CA ALA A 401 36.47 11.35 -52.87
C ALA A 401 37.63 10.89 -53.79
N ALA A 402 38.83 10.69 -53.25
CA ALA A 402 39.98 10.17 -53.99
C ALA A 402 39.74 8.73 -54.50
N ILE A 403 39.21 7.86 -53.63
CA ILE A 403 38.86 6.47 -54.00
C ILE A 403 37.76 6.47 -55.07
N ALA A 404 36.70 7.26 -54.91
CA ALA A 404 35.63 7.36 -55.91
C ALA A 404 36.15 7.82 -57.28
N THR A 405 37.11 8.74 -57.29
CA THR A 405 37.78 9.21 -58.52
C THR A 405 38.62 8.11 -59.17
N ALA A 406 39.40 7.36 -58.39
CA ALA A 406 40.20 6.24 -58.90
C ALA A 406 39.32 5.11 -59.46
N VAL A 407 38.25 4.75 -58.75
CA VAL A 407 37.27 3.75 -59.19
C VAL A 407 36.54 4.23 -60.44
N GLY A 408 36.12 5.51 -60.48
CA GLY A 408 35.50 6.10 -61.66
C GLY A 408 36.41 6.06 -62.89
N TRP A 409 37.69 6.38 -62.72
CA TRP A 409 38.69 6.30 -63.79
C TRP A 409 38.89 4.86 -64.30
N LEU A 410 38.95 3.89 -63.38
CA LEU A 410 39.08 2.47 -63.73
C LEU A 410 37.84 1.96 -64.49
N LEU A 411 36.64 2.29 -64.02
CA LEU A 411 35.39 1.91 -64.68
C LEU A 411 35.24 2.57 -66.05
N GLN A 412 35.67 3.83 -66.20
CA GLN A 412 35.69 4.48 -67.51
C GLN A 412 36.64 3.77 -68.48
N ARG A 413 37.82 3.35 -67.99
CA ARG A 413 38.86 2.71 -68.81
C ARG A 413 38.49 1.31 -69.27
N PHE A 414 37.84 0.52 -68.40
CA PHE A 414 37.60 -0.91 -68.61
C PHE A 414 36.13 -1.26 -68.92
N ALA A 415 35.16 -0.51 -68.39
CA ALA A 415 33.73 -0.81 -68.53
C ALA A 415 32.98 0.12 -69.49
N GLY A 416 33.62 1.20 -69.96
CA GLY A 416 33.03 2.11 -70.97
C GLY A 416 31.77 2.84 -70.53
N LEU A 417 31.53 2.97 -69.22
CA LEU A 417 30.36 3.65 -68.67
C LEU A 417 30.49 5.17 -68.85
N GLU A 418 29.48 5.79 -69.46
CA GLU A 418 29.42 7.25 -69.65
C GLU A 418 28.95 7.99 -68.40
N ASP A 419 28.04 7.40 -67.61
CA ASP A 419 27.54 8.00 -66.37
C ASP A 419 28.17 7.35 -65.13
N LEU A 420 29.15 8.06 -64.55
CA LEU A 420 29.85 7.65 -63.33
C LEU A 420 29.30 8.32 -62.05
N SER A 421 28.20 9.08 -62.15
CA SER A 421 27.64 9.85 -61.03
C SER A 421 27.24 8.96 -59.84
N MET A 422 26.77 7.73 -60.11
CA MET A 422 26.38 6.77 -59.08
C MET A 422 27.53 6.39 -58.13
N VAL A 423 28.77 6.26 -58.63
CA VAL A 423 29.95 5.90 -57.83
C VAL A 423 30.20 6.97 -56.75
N PHE A 424 30.11 8.23 -57.15
CA PHE A 424 30.30 9.38 -56.27
C PHE A 424 29.11 9.58 -55.33
N ILE A 425 27.88 9.29 -55.75
CA ILE A 425 26.70 9.32 -54.86
C ILE A 425 26.85 8.28 -53.75
N VAL A 426 27.26 7.05 -54.08
CA VAL A 426 27.51 5.99 -53.09
C VAL A 426 28.59 6.41 -52.09
N ALA A 427 29.68 7.03 -52.56
CA ALA A 427 30.74 7.57 -51.70
C ALA A 427 30.20 8.64 -50.71
N VAL A 428 29.39 9.58 -51.20
CA VAL A 428 28.77 10.62 -50.35
C VAL A 428 27.81 10.02 -49.32
N VAL A 429 26.98 9.06 -49.72
CA VAL A 429 26.06 8.35 -48.82
C VAL A 429 26.82 7.60 -47.72
N LEU A 430 27.93 6.95 -48.06
CA LEU A 430 28.75 6.20 -47.10
C LEU A 430 29.41 7.13 -46.06
N VAL A 431 29.91 8.30 -46.49
CA VAL A 431 30.43 9.32 -45.56
C VAL A 431 29.30 9.92 -44.72
N ALA A 432 28.15 10.19 -45.32
CA ALA A 432 26.99 10.75 -44.61
C ALA A 432 26.45 9.80 -43.53
N ALA A 433 26.46 8.48 -43.77
CA ALA A 433 26.06 7.50 -42.76
C ALA A 433 27.02 7.47 -41.55
N ARG A 434 28.33 7.65 -41.80
CA ARG A 434 29.38 7.49 -40.78
C ARG A 434 29.89 8.78 -40.14
N THR A 435 29.62 9.96 -40.69
CA THR A 435 30.15 11.24 -40.16
C THR A 435 29.07 12.28 -39.82
N ARG A 436 29.48 13.40 -39.21
CA ARG A 436 28.59 14.53 -38.87
C ARG A 436 28.13 15.24 -40.15
N MET A 437 26.99 15.94 -40.11
CA MET A 437 26.41 16.63 -41.28
C MET A 437 27.41 17.56 -42.00
N ALA A 438 28.26 18.27 -41.24
CA ALA A 438 29.28 19.13 -41.83
C ALA A 438 30.31 18.36 -42.68
N ALA A 439 30.79 17.20 -42.22
CA ALA A 439 31.70 16.34 -42.98
C ALA A 439 31.04 15.70 -44.21
N ALA A 440 29.74 15.37 -44.11
CA ALA A 440 28.95 14.89 -45.26
C ALA A 440 28.80 15.97 -46.35
N VAL A 441 28.60 17.23 -45.97
CA VAL A 441 28.54 18.38 -46.90
C VAL A 441 29.91 18.62 -47.55
N VAL A 442 31.00 18.51 -46.78
CA VAL A 442 32.36 18.59 -47.33
C VAL A 442 32.60 17.46 -48.34
N ALA A 443 32.22 16.22 -48.02
CA ALA A 443 32.34 15.08 -48.92
C ALA A 443 31.52 15.26 -50.20
N ALA A 444 30.27 15.74 -50.10
CA ALA A 444 29.43 16.03 -51.25
C ALA A 444 30.06 17.09 -52.18
N THR A 445 30.60 18.17 -51.59
CA THR A 445 31.29 19.22 -52.34
C THR A 445 32.55 18.70 -53.03
N LEU A 446 33.39 17.93 -52.33
CA LEU A 446 34.61 17.35 -52.90
C LEU A 446 34.32 16.33 -54.01
N CYS A 447 33.36 15.43 -53.79
CA CYS A 447 32.92 14.47 -54.80
C CYS A 447 32.31 15.17 -56.03
N PHE A 448 31.54 16.23 -55.83
CA PHE A 448 30.99 17.03 -56.92
C PHE A 448 32.09 17.71 -57.74
N LEU A 449 33.04 18.38 -57.09
CA LEU A 449 34.15 19.05 -57.77
C LEU A 449 35.04 18.06 -58.52
N ALA A 450 35.36 16.91 -57.90
CA ALA A 450 36.14 15.87 -58.55
C ALA A 450 35.39 15.27 -59.75
N TYR A 451 34.10 14.98 -59.60
CA TYR A 451 33.28 14.46 -60.70
C TYR A 451 33.20 15.45 -61.87
N ASN A 452 32.95 16.73 -61.57
CA ASN A 452 32.88 17.78 -62.58
C ASN A 452 34.22 17.99 -63.30
N PHE A 453 35.33 18.02 -62.56
CA PHE A 453 36.66 18.28 -63.13
C PHE A 453 37.18 17.13 -64.01
N PHE A 454 36.98 15.87 -63.61
CA PHE A 454 37.57 14.72 -64.31
C PHE A 454 36.66 14.07 -65.35
N PHE A 455 35.33 14.11 -65.17
CA PHE A 455 34.42 13.25 -65.95
C PHE A 455 33.38 14.01 -66.79
N ILE A 456 33.08 15.28 -66.51
CA ILE A 456 32.13 16.10 -67.30
C ILE A 456 32.89 16.85 -68.42
N GLU A 457 32.34 16.87 -69.64
CA GLU A 457 32.92 17.65 -70.75
C GLU A 457 32.51 19.12 -70.69
N PRO A 458 33.44 20.08 -70.91
CA PRO A 458 34.87 19.90 -71.21
C PRO A 458 35.72 19.52 -69.96
N ARG A 459 36.48 18.42 -70.07
CA ARG A 459 37.28 17.87 -68.97
C ARG A 459 38.41 18.81 -68.55
N PHE A 460 38.82 18.70 -67.29
CA PHE A 460 39.83 19.55 -66.64
C PHE A 460 39.42 21.03 -66.53
N THR A 461 38.12 21.30 -66.61
CA THR A 461 37.54 22.62 -66.38
C THR A 461 36.40 22.52 -65.36
N LEU A 462 36.07 23.63 -64.71
CA LEU A 462 34.90 23.74 -63.83
C LEU A 462 33.69 24.35 -64.55
N LEU A 463 33.71 24.39 -65.89
CA LEU A 463 32.64 24.95 -66.70
C LEU A 463 31.56 23.90 -66.92
N ILE A 464 30.36 24.17 -66.42
CA ILE A 464 29.24 23.23 -66.46
C ILE A 464 28.43 23.45 -67.76
N GLY A 465 28.44 22.47 -68.67
CA GLY A 465 27.56 22.46 -69.83
C GLY A 465 26.08 22.38 -69.44
N ALA A 466 25.24 23.22 -70.04
CA ALA A 466 23.90 23.56 -69.54
C ALA A 466 22.86 22.42 -69.46
N ARG A 467 23.06 21.25 -70.10
CA ARG A 467 22.04 20.19 -70.17
C ARG A 467 22.26 18.99 -69.24
N GLN A 468 23.50 18.52 -69.05
CA GLN A 468 23.79 17.34 -68.20
C GLN A 468 24.28 17.73 -66.80
N GLY A 469 25.10 18.77 -66.66
CA GLY A 469 25.71 19.10 -65.38
C GLY A 469 24.73 19.64 -64.32
N VAL A 470 23.65 20.32 -64.73
CA VAL A 470 22.60 20.80 -63.80
C VAL A 470 21.85 19.63 -63.14
N ALA A 471 21.56 18.57 -63.91
CA ALA A 471 20.89 17.38 -63.39
C ALA A 471 21.75 16.65 -62.36
N THR A 472 23.07 16.54 -62.62
CA THR A 472 24.00 15.92 -61.68
C THR A 472 24.16 16.73 -60.39
N VAL A 473 24.29 18.06 -60.48
CA VAL A 473 24.32 18.96 -59.30
C VAL A 473 23.08 18.75 -58.43
N PHE A 474 21.90 18.71 -59.07
CA PHE A 474 20.64 18.52 -58.37
C PHE A 474 20.56 17.14 -57.70
N LEU A 475 21.01 16.08 -58.39
CA LEU A 475 21.05 14.73 -57.84
C LEU A 475 21.99 14.61 -56.62
N PHE A 476 23.18 15.22 -56.68
CA PHE A 476 24.10 15.29 -55.53
C PHE A 476 23.53 16.09 -54.35
N LEU A 477 22.85 17.21 -54.63
CA LEU A 477 22.22 18.02 -53.60
C LEU A 477 21.09 17.25 -52.90
N VAL A 478 20.25 16.55 -53.66
CA VAL A 478 19.18 15.69 -53.13
C VAL A 478 19.76 14.52 -52.34
N ALA A 479 20.78 13.82 -52.87
CA ALA A 479 21.43 12.71 -52.19
C ALA A 479 22.07 13.15 -50.86
N ALA A 480 22.77 14.30 -50.85
CA ALA A 480 23.37 14.86 -49.63
C ALA A 480 22.32 15.29 -48.60
N LEU A 481 21.21 15.91 -49.03
CA LEU A 481 20.12 16.33 -48.15
C LEU A 481 19.39 15.12 -47.53
N VAL A 482 19.09 14.10 -48.35
CA VAL A 482 18.41 12.87 -47.92
C VAL A 482 19.32 12.08 -46.97
N ALA A 483 20.58 11.86 -47.35
CA ALA A 483 21.53 11.11 -46.53
C ALA A 483 21.85 11.86 -45.22
N GLY A 484 22.03 13.18 -45.26
CA GLY A 484 22.25 14.00 -44.06
C GLY A 484 21.06 13.97 -43.10
N ARG A 485 19.83 14.05 -43.61
CA ARG A 485 18.61 13.97 -42.80
C ARG A 485 18.40 12.57 -42.21
N LEU A 486 18.63 11.52 -43.00
CA LEU A 486 18.47 10.13 -42.56
C LEU A 486 19.52 9.77 -41.49
N ALA A 487 20.79 10.11 -41.72
CA ALA A 487 21.86 9.84 -40.78
C ALA A 487 21.70 10.60 -39.46
N SER A 488 21.29 11.87 -39.51
CA SER A 488 20.99 12.65 -38.30
C SER A 488 19.81 12.05 -37.52
N ARG A 489 18.76 11.59 -38.23
CA ARG A 489 17.59 10.96 -37.61
C ARG A 489 17.91 9.60 -36.98
N LEU A 490 18.65 8.74 -37.68
CA LEU A 490 19.07 7.42 -37.18
C LEU A 490 19.98 7.56 -35.96
N ARG A 491 20.92 8.52 -35.95
CA ARG A 491 21.79 8.77 -34.79
C ARG A 491 20.99 9.24 -33.58
N ALA A 492 20.06 10.17 -33.76
CA ALA A 492 19.19 10.62 -32.70
C ALA A 492 18.36 9.46 -32.12
N GLN A 493 17.84 8.57 -32.99
CA GLN A 493 17.13 7.36 -32.57
C GLN A 493 18.02 6.37 -31.82
N VAL A 494 19.24 6.08 -32.30
CA VAL A 494 20.15 5.13 -31.64
C VAL A 494 20.62 5.64 -30.28
N ILE A 495 20.90 6.94 -30.14
CA ILE A 495 21.28 7.55 -28.86
C ILE A 495 20.11 7.47 -27.87
N ALA A 496 18.90 7.84 -28.30
CA ALA A 496 17.70 7.75 -27.47
C ALA A 496 17.39 6.31 -27.04
N LEU A 497 17.53 5.34 -27.96
CA LEU A 497 17.29 3.92 -27.67
C LEU A 497 18.33 3.36 -26.68
N ARG A 498 19.61 3.76 -26.81
CA ARG A 498 20.67 3.36 -25.87
C ARG A 498 20.44 3.93 -24.48
N ALA A 499 20.03 5.19 -24.36
CA ALA A 499 19.69 5.81 -23.07
C ALA A 499 18.50 5.11 -22.40
N ALA A 500 17.43 4.84 -23.16
CA ALA A 500 16.25 4.13 -22.67
C ALA A 500 16.59 2.70 -22.20
N ASN A 501 17.41 1.96 -22.95
CA ASN A 501 17.80 0.60 -22.60
C ASN A 501 18.69 0.55 -21.34
N ALA A 502 19.58 1.53 -21.18
CA ALA A 502 20.42 1.64 -19.97
C ALA A 502 19.57 1.85 -18.71
N HIS A 503 18.52 2.69 -18.77
CA HIS A 503 17.61 2.90 -17.63
C HIS A 503 16.81 1.66 -17.28
N ALA A 504 16.22 1.00 -18.28
CA ALA A 504 15.44 -0.22 -18.06
C ALA A 504 16.29 -1.32 -17.41
N THR A 505 17.53 -1.48 -17.89
CA THR A 505 18.49 -2.45 -17.33
C THR A 505 18.84 -2.11 -15.87
N ALA A 506 19.01 -0.82 -15.54
CA ALA A 506 19.32 -0.37 -14.18
C ALA A 506 18.18 -0.64 -13.18
N LEU A 507 16.95 -0.29 -13.55
CA LEU A 507 15.77 -0.56 -12.72
C LEU A 507 15.51 -2.06 -12.58
N GLN A 508 15.65 -2.84 -13.65
CA GLN A 508 15.49 -4.28 -13.59
C GLN A 508 16.54 -4.95 -12.69
N ALA A 509 17.78 -4.46 -12.70
CA ALA A 509 18.83 -4.95 -11.80
C ALA A 509 18.52 -4.64 -10.33
N LEU A 510 18.08 -3.41 -10.03
CA LEU A 510 17.64 -3.02 -8.69
C LEU A 510 16.44 -3.87 -8.24
N GLY A 511 15.40 -3.99 -9.06
CA GLY A 511 14.21 -4.78 -8.73
C GLY A 511 14.53 -6.24 -8.40
N ARG A 512 15.49 -6.86 -9.09
CA ARG A 512 15.96 -8.22 -8.76
C ARG A 512 16.66 -8.30 -7.40
N GLN A 513 17.47 -7.30 -7.05
CA GLN A 513 18.13 -7.24 -5.74
C GLN A 513 17.12 -7.00 -4.61
N LEU A 514 16.17 -6.08 -4.82
CA LEU A 514 15.10 -5.80 -3.88
C LEU A 514 14.16 -7.01 -3.69
N ALA A 515 13.88 -7.77 -4.75
CA ALA A 515 13.06 -8.98 -4.66
C ALA A 515 13.71 -10.09 -3.81
N GLY A 516 15.04 -10.15 -3.76
CA GLY A 516 15.78 -11.12 -2.94
C GLY A 516 16.05 -10.68 -1.50
N ALA A 517 15.70 -9.45 -1.12
CA ALA A 517 15.96 -8.93 0.21
C ALA A 517 14.92 -9.45 1.23
N ALA A 518 15.39 -10.13 2.27
CA ALA A 518 14.56 -10.72 3.32
C ALA A 518 14.23 -9.73 4.45
N ASP A 519 15.09 -8.73 4.67
CA ASP A 519 14.94 -7.74 5.74
C ASP A 519 15.12 -6.31 5.22
N VAL A 520 14.67 -5.34 6.03
CA VAL A 520 14.72 -3.92 5.69
C VAL A 520 16.17 -3.43 5.52
N GLY A 521 17.12 -3.99 6.28
CA GLY A 521 18.53 -3.65 6.17
C GLY A 521 19.13 -4.04 4.81
N GLN A 522 18.77 -5.22 4.30
CA GLN A 522 19.18 -5.66 2.96
C GLN A 522 18.59 -4.77 1.85
N VAL A 523 17.34 -4.31 2.01
CA VAL A 523 16.71 -3.36 1.09
C VAL A 523 17.46 -2.02 1.08
N VAL A 524 17.79 -1.49 2.28
CA VAL A 524 18.55 -0.24 2.45
C VAL A 524 19.91 -0.35 1.76
N GLU A 525 20.64 -1.44 1.98
CA GLU A 525 21.98 -1.62 1.43
C GLU A 525 21.96 -1.82 -0.09
N ALA A 526 21.02 -2.61 -0.62
CA ALA A 526 20.84 -2.77 -2.06
C ALA A 526 20.49 -1.45 -2.75
N GLY A 527 19.58 -0.68 -2.15
CA GLY A 527 19.22 0.67 -2.63
C GLY A 527 20.40 1.63 -2.61
N ARG A 528 21.17 1.65 -1.51
CA ARG A 528 22.37 2.49 -1.36
C ARG A 528 23.42 2.19 -2.43
N LEU A 529 23.74 0.92 -2.66
CA LEU A 529 24.73 0.49 -3.66
C LEU A 529 24.28 0.81 -5.10
N ALA A 530 22.99 0.64 -5.40
CA ALA A 530 22.44 0.99 -6.72
C ALA A 530 22.50 2.51 -6.96
N LEU A 531 22.11 3.32 -5.98
CA LEU A 531 22.17 4.77 -6.06
C LEU A 531 23.61 5.26 -6.24
N GLN A 532 24.58 4.71 -5.52
CA GLN A 532 26.00 5.05 -5.71
C GLN A 532 26.47 4.76 -7.16
N ARG A 533 26.10 3.58 -7.69
CA ARG A 533 26.51 3.15 -9.04
C ARG A 533 25.96 4.04 -10.14
N TYR A 534 24.70 4.46 -10.05
CA TYR A 534 24.00 5.17 -11.13
C TYR A 534 23.96 6.70 -10.98
N ALA A 535 24.03 7.22 -9.75
CA ALA A 535 24.14 8.66 -9.48
C ALA A 535 25.57 9.19 -9.55
N GLY A 536 26.59 8.33 -9.39
CA GLY A 536 28.01 8.71 -9.52
C GLY A 536 28.55 9.51 -8.33
N GLY A 537 28.08 9.19 -7.12
CA GLY A 537 28.47 9.86 -5.88
C GLY A 537 28.17 9.01 -4.65
N ASP A 538 28.36 9.58 -3.46
CA ASP A 538 28.01 8.89 -2.22
C ASP A 538 26.49 8.91 -2.02
N ALA A 539 25.93 7.77 -1.61
CA ALA A 539 24.52 7.65 -1.30
C ALA A 539 24.34 7.22 0.15
N LEU A 540 23.35 7.81 0.79
CA LEU A 540 22.89 7.48 2.13
C LEU A 540 21.38 7.29 2.10
N LEU A 541 20.88 6.32 2.84
CA LEU A 541 19.46 6.04 2.94
C LEU A 541 19.10 5.86 4.42
N GLN A 542 18.19 6.68 4.89
CA GLN A 542 17.74 6.74 6.28
C GLN A 542 16.25 6.42 6.31
N LEU A 543 15.85 5.55 7.23
CA LEU A 543 14.45 5.21 7.49
C LEU A 543 14.00 5.78 8.84
N GLY A 544 12.74 6.22 8.93
CA GLY A 544 12.18 6.77 10.16
C GLY A 544 12.94 8.00 10.68
N ASP A 545 13.13 8.05 12.00
CA ASP A 545 13.84 9.12 12.72
C ASP A 545 15.24 8.70 13.20
N ASP A 546 15.80 7.62 12.65
CA ASP A 546 17.14 7.14 13.01
C ASP A 546 18.19 8.26 12.78
N PRO A 547 19.09 8.54 13.73
CA PRO A 547 20.01 9.67 13.59
C PRO A 547 20.98 9.49 12.42
N LEU A 548 21.11 10.53 11.60
CA LEU A 548 22.10 10.58 10.51
C LEU A 548 23.53 10.50 11.05
N PRO A 549 24.46 9.82 10.34
CA PRO A 549 25.84 9.65 10.81
C PRO A 549 26.52 10.99 11.06
N ARG A 550 27.15 11.13 12.23
CA ARG A 550 27.89 12.34 12.62
C ARG A 550 29.37 12.26 12.29
N ASP A 551 29.92 11.06 12.25
CA ASP A 551 31.34 10.79 12.04
C ASP A 551 31.56 9.80 10.89
N GLY A 552 32.75 9.84 10.27
CA GLY A 552 33.15 8.96 9.17
C GLY A 552 32.98 9.56 7.76
N ALA A 553 33.21 8.75 6.73
CA ALA A 553 33.23 9.19 5.33
C ALA A 553 31.88 9.75 4.83
N PHE A 554 30.77 9.35 5.47
CA PHE A 554 29.40 9.79 5.17
C PHE A 554 28.85 10.77 6.21
N ALA A 555 29.72 11.43 7.00
CA ALA A 555 29.30 12.41 7.98
C ALA A 555 28.43 13.51 7.35
N VAL A 556 27.29 13.77 7.97
CA VAL A 556 26.30 14.77 7.53
C VAL A 556 26.41 15.98 8.46
N GLY A 557 26.56 17.19 7.93
CA GLY A 557 26.64 18.41 8.75
C GLY A 557 25.29 18.82 9.34
N ASP A 558 25.25 19.78 10.27
CA ASP A 558 23.99 20.30 10.84
C ASP A 558 23.06 20.91 9.78
N ARG A 559 23.65 21.57 8.77
CA ARG A 559 22.90 22.17 7.65
C ARG A 559 22.28 21.10 6.77
N ASP A 560 23.01 20.03 6.51
CA ASP A 560 22.54 18.90 5.71
C ASP A 560 21.45 18.11 6.46
N ARG A 561 21.59 17.94 7.78
CA ARG A 561 20.54 17.34 8.63
C ARG A 561 19.23 18.13 8.54
N ALA A 562 19.29 19.46 8.62
CA ALA A 562 18.10 20.30 8.46
C ALA A 562 17.45 20.11 7.08
N ALA A 563 18.25 19.92 6.02
CA ALA A 563 17.74 19.63 4.68
C ALA A 563 17.12 18.24 4.57
N ALA A 564 17.74 17.22 5.18
CA ALA A 564 17.22 15.86 5.24
C ALA A 564 15.87 15.79 5.99
N ASP A 565 15.79 16.43 7.16
CA ASP A 565 14.57 16.52 7.97
C ASP A 565 13.46 17.29 7.25
N TRP A 566 13.81 18.38 6.56
CA TRP A 566 12.84 19.13 5.76
C TRP A 566 12.28 18.27 4.63
N ALA A 567 13.14 17.54 3.91
CA ALA A 567 12.75 16.67 2.82
C ALA A 567 11.82 15.55 3.29
N ARG A 568 12.15 14.92 4.43
CA ARG A 568 11.31 13.90 5.07
C ARG A 568 9.95 14.45 5.47
N LYS A 569 9.89 15.59 6.17
CA LYS A 569 8.63 16.16 6.69
C LYS A 569 7.69 16.68 5.61
N HIS A 570 8.23 17.27 4.53
CA HIS A 570 7.41 17.92 3.50
C HIS A 570 7.20 17.06 2.26
N GLY A 571 7.82 15.87 2.18
CA GLY A 571 7.73 14.99 1.01
C GLY A 571 8.27 15.63 -0.26
N GLN A 572 9.25 16.54 -0.15
CA GLN A 572 9.81 17.28 -1.29
C GLN A 572 11.35 17.24 -1.26
N PRO A 573 12.03 17.25 -2.42
CA PRO A 573 13.49 17.27 -2.46
C PRO A 573 14.07 18.56 -1.88
N ALA A 574 15.21 18.47 -1.18
CA ALA A 574 15.91 19.62 -0.59
C ALA A 574 17.43 19.51 -0.72
N GLY A 575 18.14 20.57 -0.36
CA GLY A 575 19.60 20.59 -0.33
C GLY A 575 20.22 21.04 -1.65
N ARG A 576 21.46 20.61 -1.91
CA ARG A 576 22.24 20.98 -3.10
C ARG A 576 21.41 20.75 -4.36
N PHE A 577 21.43 21.72 -5.28
CA PHE A 577 20.68 21.70 -6.55
C PHE A 577 19.17 21.94 -6.47
N THR A 578 18.62 22.27 -5.31
CA THR A 578 17.21 22.66 -5.13
C THR A 578 17.09 24.13 -4.74
N ASP A 579 15.86 24.66 -4.72
CA ASP A 579 15.56 26.02 -4.23
C ASP A 579 15.38 26.07 -2.70
N THR A 580 15.33 24.90 -2.04
CA THR A 580 15.09 24.76 -0.60
C THR A 580 16.34 24.28 0.10
N LEU A 581 16.89 25.08 1.00
CA LEU A 581 18.13 24.76 1.74
C LEU A 581 19.31 24.44 0.78
N ALA A 582 19.42 25.22 -0.31
CA ALA A 582 20.38 25.04 -1.40
C ALA A 582 21.87 25.05 -0.98
N ASN A 583 22.17 25.57 0.21
CA ASN A 583 23.52 25.66 0.78
C ASN A 583 23.99 24.37 1.47
N ALA A 584 23.22 23.29 1.41
CA ALA A 584 23.64 21.95 1.81
C ALA A 584 24.63 21.35 0.79
N ASP A 585 25.49 20.46 1.24
CA ASP A 585 26.45 19.74 0.39
C ASP A 585 25.82 18.50 -0.27
N TRP A 586 24.74 18.02 0.32
CA TRP A 586 23.96 16.86 -0.10
C TRP A 586 22.67 17.26 -0.82
N TRP A 587 22.27 16.47 -1.80
CA TRP A 587 20.93 16.50 -2.38
C TRP A 587 20.06 15.44 -1.70
N PHE A 588 18.99 15.86 -1.04
CA PHE A 588 18.08 14.98 -0.32
C PHE A 588 16.78 14.76 -1.10
N LEU A 589 16.37 13.50 -1.21
CA LEU A 589 15.14 13.06 -1.83
C LEU A 589 14.29 12.30 -0.81
N PRO A 590 12.99 12.61 -0.65
CA PRO A 590 12.13 11.86 0.26
C PRO A 590 11.95 10.42 -0.23
N LEU A 591 12.00 9.47 0.69
CA LEU A 591 11.59 8.10 0.45
C LEU A 591 10.10 7.98 0.77
N LEU A 592 9.26 7.83 -0.26
CA LEU A 592 7.81 7.80 -0.14
C LEU A 592 7.27 6.40 -0.51
N ALA A 593 6.21 5.98 0.16
CA ALA A 593 5.32 4.91 -0.30
C ALA A 593 3.87 5.34 -0.03
N ASP A 594 2.98 5.17 -1.01
CA ASP A 594 1.59 5.67 -0.97
C ASP A 594 1.48 7.15 -0.51
N GLY A 595 2.46 7.98 -0.89
CA GLY A 595 2.52 9.39 -0.52
C GLY A 595 2.90 9.69 0.94
N LYS A 596 3.18 8.68 1.77
CA LYS A 596 3.66 8.85 3.16
C LYS A 596 5.20 8.80 3.20
N PRO A 597 5.85 9.71 3.96
CA PRO A 597 7.29 9.70 4.12
C PRO A 597 7.75 8.56 5.02
N LEU A 598 8.55 7.65 4.46
CA LEU A 598 9.21 6.55 5.17
C LEU A 598 10.61 6.92 5.67
N GLY A 599 11.23 7.90 5.03
CA GLY A 599 12.63 8.22 5.23
C GLY A 599 13.16 9.23 4.22
N VAL A 600 14.48 9.28 4.07
CA VAL A 600 15.16 10.20 3.15
C VAL A 600 16.40 9.54 2.56
N ILE A 601 16.62 9.82 1.27
CA ILE A 601 17.82 9.46 0.52
C ILE A 601 18.68 10.71 0.41
N GLY A 602 19.94 10.62 0.81
CA GLY A 602 20.97 11.65 0.59
C GLY A 602 21.91 11.24 -0.53
N LEU A 603 22.19 12.15 -1.46
CA LEU A 603 23.20 11.98 -2.50
C LEU A 603 24.24 13.11 -2.45
N ARG A 604 25.51 12.75 -2.26
CA ARG A 604 26.63 13.69 -2.34
C ARG A 604 27.36 13.51 -3.66
N LEU A 605 27.17 14.47 -4.55
CA LEU A 605 27.81 14.50 -5.86
C LEU A 605 29.19 15.19 -5.77
N PRO A 606 30.14 14.84 -6.66
CA PRO A 606 31.46 15.47 -6.72
C PRO A 606 31.40 17.01 -6.79
N ALA A 607 32.43 17.69 -6.28
CA ALA A 607 32.46 19.15 -6.19
C ALA A 607 32.42 19.84 -7.57
N ASP A 608 32.97 19.19 -8.60
CA ASP A 608 33.03 19.62 -9.99
C ASP A 608 31.81 19.21 -10.84
N ALA A 609 30.93 18.35 -10.29
CA ALA A 609 29.72 17.92 -10.99
C ALA A 609 28.70 19.06 -11.11
N GLN A 610 28.31 19.39 -12.35
CA GLN A 610 27.08 20.15 -12.60
C GLN A 610 25.86 19.28 -12.23
N ARG A 611 24.71 19.94 -11.98
CA ARG A 611 23.42 19.28 -11.69
C ARG A 611 23.24 18.00 -12.50
N LEU A 612 22.72 16.93 -11.86
CA LEU A 612 22.34 15.70 -12.57
C LEU A 612 21.47 16.05 -13.79
N GLY A 613 21.76 15.41 -14.92
CA GLY A 613 20.91 15.52 -16.10
C GLY A 613 19.49 15.09 -15.78
N ALA A 614 18.49 15.65 -16.48
CA ALA A 614 17.07 15.35 -16.23
C ALA A 614 16.75 13.83 -16.33
N GLU A 615 17.49 13.11 -17.18
CA GLU A 615 17.38 11.66 -17.32
C GLU A 615 17.90 10.88 -16.11
N GLN A 616 19.11 11.20 -15.62
CA GLN A 616 19.66 10.59 -14.40
C GLN A 616 18.82 10.92 -13.16
N ARG A 617 18.32 12.16 -13.07
CA ARG A 617 17.44 12.58 -11.98
C ARG A 617 16.16 11.73 -11.95
N ARG A 618 15.50 11.51 -13.09
CA ARG A 618 14.33 10.63 -13.19
C ARG A 618 14.64 9.18 -12.82
N LEU A 619 15.81 8.68 -13.20
CA LEU A 619 16.23 7.33 -12.81
C LEU A 619 16.39 7.21 -11.29
N VAL A 620 17.05 8.18 -10.64
CA VAL A 620 17.19 8.22 -9.17
C VAL A 620 15.83 8.33 -8.48
N GLU A 621 14.94 9.19 -8.96
CA GLU A 621 13.58 9.32 -8.43
C GLU A 621 12.77 8.02 -8.58
N ALA A 622 12.91 7.31 -9.70
CA ALA A 622 12.29 6.00 -9.90
C ALA A 622 12.88 4.92 -8.97
N MET A 623 14.20 4.89 -8.80
CA MET A 623 14.86 3.98 -7.86
C MET A 623 14.40 4.22 -6.42
N ALA A 624 14.23 5.49 -6.03
CA ALA A 624 13.71 5.84 -4.71
C ALA A 624 12.30 5.28 -4.48
N LEU A 625 11.42 5.35 -5.49
CA LEU A 625 10.08 4.77 -5.42
C LEU A 625 10.14 3.24 -5.23
N ASP A 626 10.92 2.54 -6.06
CA ASP A 626 11.08 1.08 -5.96
C ASP A 626 11.64 0.64 -4.60
N ILE A 627 12.59 1.41 -4.05
CA ILE A 627 13.14 1.16 -2.71
C ILE A 627 12.08 1.38 -1.63
N GLY A 628 11.27 2.45 -1.74
CA GLY A 628 10.19 2.75 -0.80
C GLY A 628 9.17 1.62 -0.73
N GLU A 629 8.71 1.14 -1.88
CA GLU A 629 7.80 0.00 -2.01
C GLU A 629 8.40 -1.29 -1.41
N ALA A 630 9.67 -1.55 -1.68
CA ALA A 630 10.36 -2.71 -1.12
C ALA A 630 10.45 -2.66 0.42
N VAL A 631 10.69 -1.47 1.00
CA VAL A 631 10.70 -1.29 2.47
C VAL A 631 9.33 -1.59 3.07
N VAL A 632 8.24 -1.08 2.49
CA VAL A 632 6.88 -1.35 2.98
C VAL A 632 6.56 -2.83 2.88
N ARG A 633 6.85 -3.45 1.73
CA ARG A 633 6.61 -4.88 1.52
C ARG A 633 7.33 -5.72 2.58
N THR A 634 8.61 -5.45 2.85
CA THR A 634 9.38 -6.23 3.82
C THR A 634 8.91 -6.00 5.25
N ARG A 635 8.49 -4.79 5.62
CA ARG A 635 7.84 -4.53 6.92
C ARG A 635 6.52 -5.28 7.05
N LEU A 636 5.67 -5.24 6.02
CA LEU A 636 4.38 -5.93 6.02
C LEU A 636 4.53 -7.45 6.17
N VAL A 637 5.52 -8.05 5.50
CA VAL A 637 5.83 -9.47 5.64
C VAL A 637 6.22 -9.80 7.10
N ALA A 638 7.09 -9.00 7.71
CA ALA A 638 7.49 -9.19 9.11
C ALA A 638 6.31 -9.03 10.08
N ASP A 639 5.47 -8.01 9.89
CA ASP A 639 4.28 -7.77 10.73
C ASP A 639 3.28 -8.94 10.61
N LEU A 640 3.08 -9.48 9.41
CA LEU A 640 2.22 -10.65 9.18
C LEU A 640 2.77 -11.92 9.85
N GLU A 641 4.07 -12.14 9.80
CA GLU A 641 4.70 -13.27 10.52
C GLU A 641 4.53 -13.13 12.04
N GLN A 642 4.73 -11.94 12.59
CA GLN A 642 4.50 -11.68 14.02
C GLN A 642 3.03 -11.87 14.42
N ALA A 643 2.09 -11.32 13.63
CA ALA A 643 0.66 -11.48 13.88
C ALA A 643 0.21 -12.95 13.80
N ARG A 644 0.81 -13.73 12.89
CA ARG A 644 0.55 -15.18 12.77
C ARG A 644 1.02 -15.93 14.01
N VAL A 645 2.24 -15.67 14.48
CA VAL A 645 2.79 -16.28 15.71
C VAL A 645 1.95 -15.91 16.93
N GLY A 646 1.52 -14.65 17.04
CA GLY A 646 0.65 -14.18 18.11
C GLY A 646 -0.71 -14.88 18.13
N ASN A 647 -1.39 -14.95 16.97
CA ASN A 647 -2.69 -15.62 16.86
C ASN A 647 -2.62 -17.12 17.19
N GLU A 648 -1.57 -17.80 16.75
CA GLU A 648 -1.39 -19.23 17.05
C GLU A 648 -1.21 -19.45 18.56
N THR A 649 -0.45 -18.56 19.21
CA THR A 649 -0.24 -18.57 20.67
C THR A 649 -1.55 -18.37 21.44
N GLU A 650 -2.40 -17.42 21.02
CA GLU A 650 -3.67 -17.13 21.68
C GLU A 650 -4.71 -18.24 21.46
N ARG A 651 -4.71 -18.86 20.26
CA ARG A 651 -5.54 -20.02 19.95
C ARG A 651 -5.16 -21.22 20.81
N LEU A 652 -3.85 -21.48 20.97
CA LEU A 652 -3.34 -22.51 21.87
C LEU A 652 -3.72 -22.23 23.33
N ARG A 653 -3.56 -20.98 23.80
CA ARG A 653 -3.97 -20.55 25.15
C ARG A 653 -5.45 -20.81 25.42
N SER A 654 -6.31 -20.45 24.47
CA SER A 654 -7.76 -20.63 24.58
C SER A 654 -8.17 -22.11 24.61
N ALA A 655 -7.53 -22.94 23.77
CA ALA A 655 -7.77 -24.39 23.76
C ALA A 655 -7.34 -25.05 25.07
N LEU A 656 -6.19 -24.65 25.63
CA LEU A 656 -5.68 -25.14 26.91
C LEU A 656 -6.62 -24.80 28.08
N LEU A 657 -7.08 -23.55 28.18
CA LEU A 657 -7.99 -23.12 29.25
C LEU A 657 -9.34 -23.86 29.21
N SER A 658 -9.85 -24.13 28.01
CA SER A 658 -11.10 -24.88 27.83
C SER A 658 -10.98 -26.34 28.26
N SER A 659 -9.87 -27.01 27.93
CA SER A 659 -9.64 -28.42 28.31
C SER A 659 -9.44 -28.57 29.82
N VAL A 660 -8.65 -27.69 30.43
CA VAL A 660 -8.36 -27.71 31.88
C VAL A 660 -9.63 -27.56 32.71
N SER A 661 -10.55 -26.69 32.28
CA SER A 661 -11.84 -26.49 32.95
C SER A 661 -12.72 -27.75 32.95
N HIS A 662 -12.62 -28.57 31.90
CA HIS A 662 -13.36 -29.83 31.79
C HIS A 662 -12.73 -30.92 32.68
N ASP A 663 -11.40 -31.03 32.66
CA ASP A 663 -10.66 -32.08 33.37
C ASP A 663 -10.60 -31.89 34.89
N LEU A 664 -10.76 -30.66 35.38
CA LEU A 664 -10.94 -30.38 36.82
C LEU A 664 -12.37 -30.66 37.30
N ARG A 665 -13.38 -30.54 36.42
CA ARG A 665 -14.80 -30.65 36.79
C ARG A 665 -15.21 -32.10 37.09
N SER A 666 -14.70 -33.06 36.33
CA SER A 666 -15.00 -34.49 36.50
C SER A 666 -14.57 -35.07 37.86
N PRO A 667 -13.31 -34.94 38.32
CA PRO A 667 -12.89 -35.43 39.64
C PRO A 667 -13.64 -34.69 40.77
N LEU A 668 -13.85 -33.39 40.63
CA LEU A 668 -14.61 -32.60 41.61
C LEU A 668 -16.07 -33.07 41.72
N ALA A 669 -16.73 -33.38 40.60
CA ALA A 669 -18.09 -33.91 40.60
C ALA A 669 -18.16 -35.30 41.28
N ALA A 670 -17.18 -36.16 41.04
CA ALA A 670 -17.09 -37.48 41.68
C ALA A 670 -16.87 -37.38 43.20
N MET A 671 -16.02 -36.46 43.65
CA MET A 671 -15.84 -36.17 45.07
C MET A 671 -17.12 -35.66 45.73
N VAL A 672 -17.76 -34.66 45.12
CA VAL A 672 -18.98 -34.04 45.65
C VAL A 672 -20.11 -35.06 45.71
N GLY A 673 -20.26 -35.91 44.69
CA GLY A 673 -21.24 -37.01 44.68
C GLY A 673 -20.97 -38.06 45.76
N SER A 674 -19.70 -38.45 45.95
CA SER A 674 -19.31 -39.41 46.99
C SER A 674 -19.47 -38.84 48.40
N ALA A 675 -19.08 -37.57 48.61
CA ALA A 675 -19.23 -36.87 49.88
C ALA A 675 -20.70 -36.60 50.22
N GLY A 676 -21.52 -36.23 49.23
CA GLY A 676 -22.96 -36.06 49.40
C GLY A 676 -23.68 -37.38 49.72
N SER A 677 -23.24 -38.49 49.12
CA SER A 677 -23.76 -39.82 49.42
C SER A 677 -23.42 -40.25 50.86
N LEU A 678 -22.19 -40.00 51.31
CA LEU A 678 -21.80 -40.18 52.72
C LEU A 678 -22.60 -39.29 53.67
N ALA A 679 -22.80 -38.01 53.34
CA ALA A 679 -23.53 -37.09 54.20
C ALA A 679 -25.01 -37.45 54.38
N ASN A 680 -25.67 -37.90 53.31
CA ASN A 680 -27.13 -38.13 53.32
C ASN A 680 -27.54 -39.57 53.64
N TYR A 681 -26.67 -40.56 53.36
CA TYR A 681 -27.04 -41.98 53.44
C TYR A 681 -26.10 -42.80 54.33
N SER A 682 -25.09 -42.21 54.97
CA SER A 682 -24.10 -42.96 55.75
C SER A 682 -24.73 -43.96 56.71
N ASP A 683 -25.76 -43.59 57.46
CA ASP A 683 -26.42 -44.46 58.47
C ASP A 683 -27.12 -45.69 57.88
N ALA A 684 -27.45 -45.67 56.58
CA ALA A 684 -28.05 -46.78 55.85
C ALA A 684 -27.05 -47.63 55.05
N MET A 685 -25.75 -47.26 55.05
CA MET A 685 -24.71 -47.91 54.25
C MET A 685 -23.87 -48.90 55.07
N SER A 686 -23.37 -49.93 54.40
CA SER A 686 -22.41 -50.84 55.03
C SER A 686 -21.08 -50.13 55.32
N ALA A 687 -20.32 -50.66 56.28
CA ALA A 687 -18.98 -50.12 56.58
C ALA A 687 -18.03 -50.22 55.36
N GLU A 688 -18.26 -51.20 54.48
CA GLU A 688 -17.49 -51.43 53.26
C GLU A 688 -17.81 -50.38 52.19
N ASP A 689 -19.09 -50.04 52.00
CA ASP A 689 -19.53 -48.99 51.07
C ASP A 689 -19.08 -47.59 51.52
N ARG A 690 -19.12 -47.31 52.84
CA ARG A 690 -18.57 -46.04 53.38
C ARG A 690 -17.08 -45.91 53.08
N LYS A 691 -16.32 -47.00 53.26
CA LYS A 691 -14.89 -47.03 52.98
C LYS A 691 -14.62 -46.83 51.49
N SER A 692 -15.38 -47.48 50.61
CA SER A 692 -15.26 -47.31 49.15
C SER A 692 -15.51 -45.87 48.68
N LEU A 693 -16.51 -45.17 49.24
CA LEU A 693 -16.76 -43.76 48.93
C LEU A 693 -15.66 -42.83 49.47
N LEU A 694 -15.13 -43.10 50.66
CA LEU A 694 -13.97 -42.39 51.21
C LEU A 694 -12.71 -42.58 50.36
N ASP A 695 -12.44 -43.81 49.94
CA ASP A 695 -11.32 -44.14 49.05
C ASP A 695 -11.47 -43.44 47.70
N THR A 696 -12.70 -43.32 47.18
CA THR A 696 -12.99 -42.58 45.93
C THR A 696 -12.68 -41.09 46.09
N ILE A 697 -13.06 -40.47 47.21
CA ILE A 697 -12.75 -39.05 47.48
C ILE A 697 -11.24 -38.83 47.59
N LEU A 698 -10.53 -39.70 48.31
CA LEU A 698 -9.07 -39.59 48.46
C LEU A 698 -8.35 -39.77 47.12
N LEU A 699 -8.75 -40.77 46.33
CA LEU A 699 -8.12 -41.08 45.05
C LEU A 699 -8.36 -39.99 44.00
N GLU A 700 -9.58 -39.43 43.93
CA GLU A 700 -9.85 -38.28 43.06
C GLU A 700 -9.17 -36.99 43.57
N GLY A 701 -8.83 -36.91 44.86
CA GLY A 701 -8.09 -35.78 45.47
C GLY A 701 -6.64 -35.75 45.08
N ASP A 702 -5.97 -36.89 45.22
CA ASP A 702 -4.60 -37.07 44.72
C ASP A 702 -4.54 -36.91 43.19
N ARG A 703 -5.63 -37.20 42.48
CA ARG A 703 -5.73 -36.96 41.03
C ARG A 703 -5.88 -35.47 40.70
N LEU A 704 -6.75 -34.74 41.40
CA LEU A 704 -6.93 -33.30 41.21
C LEU A 704 -5.65 -32.52 41.54
N ASP A 705 -4.97 -32.89 42.63
CA ASP A 705 -3.71 -32.26 43.06
C ASP A 705 -2.61 -32.41 41.99
N ARG A 706 -2.46 -33.61 41.41
CA ARG A 706 -1.57 -33.83 40.26
C ARG A 706 -1.94 -32.99 39.03
N TYR A 707 -3.23 -32.83 38.72
CA TYR A 707 -3.66 -31.99 37.60
C TYR A 707 -3.34 -30.52 37.82
N ILE A 708 -3.55 -30.01 39.04
CA ILE A 708 -3.24 -28.63 39.42
C ILE A 708 -1.73 -28.40 39.36
N GLN A 709 -0.92 -29.34 39.87
CA GLN A 709 0.53 -29.22 39.84
C GLN A 709 1.08 -29.23 38.40
N ASN A 710 0.58 -30.13 37.55
CA ASN A 710 0.94 -30.16 36.12
C ASN A 710 0.53 -28.87 35.37
N LEU A 711 -0.61 -28.27 35.73
CA LEU A 711 -1.05 -26.98 35.18
C LEU A 711 -0.16 -25.82 35.66
N LEU A 712 0.22 -25.81 36.94
CA LEU A 712 1.13 -24.81 37.50
C LEU A 712 2.52 -24.91 36.86
N ASP A 713 3.00 -26.13 36.63
CA ASP A 713 4.25 -26.36 35.91
C ASP A 713 4.15 -25.87 34.45
N MET A 714 3.01 -26.06 33.77
CA MET A 714 2.73 -25.54 32.43
C MET A 714 2.65 -24.00 32.35
N THR A 715 1.98 -23.35 33.31
CA THR A 715 1.85 -21.88 33.33
C THR A 715 3.18 -21.18 33.61
N ARG A 716 4.08 -21.83 34.36
CA ARG A 716 5.47 -21.39 34.52
C ARG A 716 6.30 -21.53 33.25
N LEU A 717 5.96 -22.47 32.36
CA LEU A 717 6.59 -22.64 31.04
C LEU A 717 6.03 -21.67 29.97
N GLY A 718 4.74 -21.30 30.06
CA GLY A 718 4.03 -20.52 29.03
C GLY A 718 4.07 -18.99 29.17
N HIS A 719 4.39 -18.44 30.35
CA HIS A 719 4.55 -17.00 30.56
C HIS A 719 6.02 -16.59 30.46
N THR A 720 6.37 -15.86 29.41
CA THR A 720 7.54 -14.95 29.30
C THR A 720 8.81 -15.37 30.06
N GLY A 721 9.70 -16.08 29.37
CA GLY A 721 11.11 -16.25 29.76
C GLY A 721 11.32 -16.96 31.09
N LEU A 722 11.44 -18.29 31.05
CA LEU A 722 11.97 -19.08 32.17
C LEU A 722 13.30 -18.49 32.64
N SER A 723 13.33 -17.88 33.83
CA SER A 723 14.59 -17.60 34.53
C SER A 723 15.15 -18.94 35.01
N LEU A 724 15.91 -19.61 34.15
CA LEU A 724 16.57 -20.87 34.46
C LEU A 724 17.67 -20.61 35.50
N ASN A 725 17.36 -20.86 36.78
CA ASN A 725 18.35 -20.88 37.84
C ASN A 725 19.18 -22.17 37.72
N ARG A 726 20.31 -22.07 37.01
CA ARG A 726 21.21 -23.20 36.73
C ARG A 726 22.25 -23.31 37.84
N ASP A 727 22.61 -24.53 38.18
CA ASP A 727 23.70 -24.86 39.09
C ASP A 727 24.49 -26.07 38.57
N TRP A 728 25.70 -26.27 39.09
CA TRP A 728 26.47 -27.48 38.82
C TRP A 728 25.92 -28.63 39.65
N ILE A 729 25.50 -29.70 38.99
CA ILE A 729 25.00 -30.91 39.65
C ILE A 729 25.62 -32.17 39.05
N GLY A 730 25.91 -33.15 39.93
CA GLY A 730 26.36 -34.48 39.53
C GLY A 730 25.26 -35.25 38.80
N VAL A 731 25.62 -35.95 37.73
CA VAL A 731 24.67 -36.77 36.95
C VAL A 731 24.15 -37.94 37.79
N ASP A 732 25.00 -38.49 38.65
CA ASP A 732 24.68 -39.51 39.64
C ASP A 732 23.65 -39.03 40.67
N GLU A 733 23.78 -37.80 41.16
CA GLU A 733 22.83 -37.18 42.08
C GLU A 733 21.46 -36.96 41.41
N LEU A 734 21.46 -36.46 40.16
CA LEU A 734 20.24 -36.24 39.37
C LEU A 734 19.46 -37.54 39.11
N ILE A 735 20.16 -38.57 38.63
CA ILE A 735 19.54 -39.88 38.34
C ILE A 735 19.15 -40.58 39.65
N GLY A 736 19.97 -40.47 40.69
CA GLY A 736 19.69 -40.99 42.03
C GLY A 736 18.43 -40.39 42.65
N SER A 737 18.25 -39.06 42.53
CA SER A 737 17.06 -38.36 43.01
C SER A 737 15.80 -38.84 42.29
N ALA A 738 15.81 -38.85 40.95
CA ALA A 738 14.66 -39.26 40.13
C ALA A 738 14.27 -40.74 40.35
N THR A 739 15.25 -41.64 40.39
CA THR A 739 15.01 -43.07 40.65
C THR A 739 14.56 -43.36 42.09
N GLY A 740 15.12 -42.66 43.07
CA GLY A 740 14.69 -42.73 44.47
C GLY A 740 13.28 -42.18 44.69
N ARG A 741 12.89 -41.15 43.92
CA ARG A 741 11.52 -40.65 43.87
C ARG A 741 10.57 -41.68 43.27
N LEU A 742 10.93 -42.32 42.14
CA LEU A 742 10.11 -43.36 41.52
C LEU A 742 9.85 -44.55 42.45
N ARG A 743 10.88 -45.06 43.16
CA ARG A 743 10.72 -46.18 44.11
C ARG A 743 9.77 -45.88 45.27
N ARG A 744 9.63 -44.61 45.67
CA ARG A 744 8.65 -44.19 46.69
C ARG A 744 7.21 -44.29 46.17
N TYR A 745 6.99 -43.96 44.91
CA TYR A 745 5.66 -44.01 44.27
C TYR A 745 5.30 -45.40 43.72
N GLN A 746 6.30 -46.18 43.32
CA GLN A 746 6.14 -47.55 42.77
C GLN A 746 7.14 -48.50 43.44
N PRO A 747 6.80 -49.04 44.63
CA PRO A 747 7.72 -49.86 45.43
C PRO A 747 8.14 -51.16 44.75
N ASP A 748 7.28 -51.70 43.89
CA ASP A 748 7.48 -52.99 43.20
C ASP A 748 8.33 -52.87 41.93
N VAL A 749 8.77 -51.66 41.56
CA VAL A 749 9.53 -51.43 40.33
C VAL A 749 11.00 -51.85 40.50
N VAL A 750 11.49 -52.68 39.58
CA VAL A 750 12.90 -53.10 39.55
C VAL A 750 13.67 -52.11 38.68
N LEU A 751 14.71 -51.48 39.22
CA LEU A 751 15.56 -50.51 38.51
C LEU A 751 17.00 -51.02 38.41
N ARG A 752 17.57 -50.96 37.21
CA ARG A 752 19.00 -51.20 36.96
C ARG A 752 19.63 -49.93 36.44
N VAL A 753 20.56 -49.35 37.19
CA VAL A 753 21.22 -48.09 36.85
C VAL A 753 22.68 -48.36 36.53
N GLU A 754 23.13 -47.94 35.34
CA GLU A 754 24.51 -48.08 34.86
C GLU A 754 25.04 -46.70 34.46
N LEU A 755 25.97 -46.16 35.26
CA LEU A 755 26.58 -44.85 35.01
C LEU A 755 28.03 -45.06 34.57
N ALA A 756 28.46 -44.38 33.50
CA ALA A 756 29.87 -44.34 33.14
C ALA A 756 30.72 -43.71 34.27
N PRO A 757 31.93 -44.23 34.55
CA PRO A 757 32.72 -43.82 35.72
C PRO A 757 33.22 -42.36 35.68
N ASP A 758 33.31 -41.74 34.50
CA ASP A 758 33.91 -40.42 34.29
C ASP A 758 32.89 -39.35 33.81
N LEU A 759 31.70 -39.31 34.40
CA LEU A 759 30.68 -38.30 34.03
C LEU A 759 30.96 -36.96 34.72
N PRO A 760 31.15 -35.85 33.97
CA PRO A 760 31.34 -34.53 34.56
C PRO A 760 30.02 -33.99 35.14
N PRO A 761 30.06 -33.08 36.14
CA PRO A 761 28.88 -32.34 36.55
C PRO A 761 28.36 -31.50 35.37
N ILE A 762 27.06 -31.23 35.38
CA ILE A 762 26.38 -30.47 34.31
C ILE A 762 25.78 -29.17 34.84
N TRP A 763 25.82 -28.11 34.02
CA TRP A 763 25.27 -26.80 34.35
C TRP A 763 23.81 -26.68 33.88
N VAL A 764 22.88 -27.10 34.74
CA VAL A 764 21.45 -27.17 34.44
C VAL A 764 20.62 -26.70 35.62
N HIS A 765 19.31 -26.51 35.44
CA HIS A 765 18.40 -26.31 36.57
C HIS A 765 18.05 -27.69 37.17
N PRO A 766 18.55 -28.05 38.37
CA PRO A 766 18.45 -29.42 38.90
C PRO A 766 17.00 -29.95 38.96
N ALA A 767 16.09 -29.16 39.53
CA ALA A 767 14.70 -29.57 39.71
C ALA A 767 13.94 -29.83 38.39
N LEU A 768 14.20 -29.04 37.34
CA LEU A 768 13.51 -29.21 36.05
C LEU A 768 14.02 -30.45 35.29
N VAL A 769 15.33 -30.70 35.35
CA VAL A 769 15.91 -31.90 34.72
C VAL A 769 15.52 -33.16 35.50
N GLU A 770 15.48 -33.10 36.84
CA GLU A 770 14.97 -34.20 37.66
C GLU A 770 13.51 -34.51 37.32
N GLN A 771 12.67 -33.48 37.16
CA GLN A 771 11.26 -33.65 36.80
C GLN A 771 11.09 -34.25 35.39
N ALA A 772 11.92 -33.83 34.42
CA ALA A 772 11.93 -34.43 33.09
C ALA A 772 12.32 -35.92 33.13
N LEU A 773 13.36 -36.28 33.89
CA LEU A 773 13.77 -37.67 34.12
C LEU A 773 12.67 -38.48 34.80
N PHE A 774 12.04 -37.92 35.84
CA PHE A 774 10.94 -38.55 36.54
C PHE A 774 9.75 -38.84 35.62
N ASN A 775 9.36 -37.89 34.75
CA ASN A 775 8.27 -38.08 33.79
C ASN A 775 8.56 -39.22 32.80
N VAL A 776 9.80 -39.33 32.33
CA VAL A 776 10.22 -40.43 31.43
C VAL A 776 10.25 -41.77 32.18
N LEU A 777 10.77 -41.79 33.41
CA LEU A 777 10.83 -42.98 34.26
C LEU A 777 9.43 -43.48 34.69
N GLU A 778 8.53 -42.58 35.04
CA GLU A 778 7.14 -42.89 35.38
C GLU A 778 6.43 -43.52 34.18
N ASN A 779 6.67 -43.00 32.98
CA ASN A 779 6.13 -43.56 31.75
C ASN A 779 6.68 -44.96 31.48
N ALA A 780 8.00 -45.15 31.59
CA ALA A 780 8.64 -46.46 31.48
C ALA A 780 8.05 -47.49 32.47
N ALA A 781 7.86 -47.08 33.73
CA ALA A 781 7.30 -47.94 34.77
C ALA A 781 5.83 -48.31 34.54
N LYS A 782 5.04 -47.38 33.99
CA LYS A 782 3.62 -47.59 33.69
C LYS A 782 3.40 -48.65 32.61
N PHE A 783 4.29 -48.71 31.62
CA PHE A 783 4.16 -49.57 30.44
C PHE A 783 5.03 -50.83 30.47
N SER A 784 5.99 -50.92 31.39
CA SER A 784 6.82 -52.12 31.56
C SER A 784 6.03 -53.27 32.22
N PRO A 785 6.22 -54.55 31.81
CA PRO A 785 5.62 -55.70 32.46
C PRO A 785 6.10 -55.88 33.91
N PRO A 786 5.27 -56.43 34.82
CA PRO A 786 5.67 -56.68 36.20
C PRO A 786 6.93 -57.56 36.30
N GLY A 787 7.87 -57.20 37.18
CA GLY A 787 9.09 -57.97 37.44
C GLY A 787 10.22 -57.81 36.41
N LYS A 788 10.02 -57.05 35.33
CA LYS A 788 11.09 -56.67 34.39
C LYS A 788 11.75 -55.36 34.85
N ALA A 789 13.08 -55.31 34.80
CA ALA A 789 13.83 -54.13 35.23
C ALA A 789 13.75 -53.00 34.19
N ILE A 790 13.56 -51.76 34.65
CA ILE A 790 13.78 -50.57 33.82
C ILE A 790 15.27 -50.26 33.90
N GLU A 791 15.91 -50.14 32.74
CA GLU A 791 17.34 -49.88 32.63
C GLU A 791 17.56 -48.38 32.42
N VAL A 792 18.42 -47.78 33.23
CA VAL A 792 18.83 -46.37 33.12
C VAL A 792 20.33 -46.33 32.90
N ALA A 793 20.76 -45.88 31.74
CA ALA A 793 22.17 -45.78 31.39
C ALA A 793 22.56 -44.32 31.11
N ALA A 794 23.70 -43.86 31.64
CA ALA A 794 24.21 -42.52 31.36
C ALA A 794 25.66 -42.57 30.85
N ARG A 795 25.92 -41.87 29.74
CA ARG A 795 27.23 -41.84 29.07
C ARG A 795 27.47 -40.52 28.35
N LEU A 796 28.73 -40.22 28.07
CA LEU A 796 29.13 -39.10 27.22
C LEU A 796 29.17 -39.55 25.74
N ALA A 797 28.64 -38.73 24.82
CA ALA A 797 28.69 -38.99 23.38
C ALA A 797 28.92 -37.69 22.57
N GLU A 798 29.12 -37.81 21.25
CA GLU A 798 29.22 -36.66 20.34
C GLU A 798 27.91 -35.85 20.35
N GLY A 799 27.85 -34.80 21.18
CA GLY A 799 26.66 -33.96 21.38
C GLY A 799 26.32 -33.65 22.85
N GLY A 800 26.95 -34.31 23.83
CA GLY A 800 26.78 -34.02 25.25
C GLY A 800 26.53 -35.26 26.12
N LEU A 801 25.86 -35.06 27.27
CA LEU A 801 25.43 -36.12 28.16
C LEU A 801 24.21 -36.83 27.55
N GLN A 802 24.27 -38.14 27.39
CA GLN A 802 23.14 -38.98 27.00
C GLN A 802 22.66 -39.80 28.19
N VAL A 803 21.36 -39.71 28.48
CA VAL A 803 20.66 -40.54 29.47
C VAL A 803 19.61 -41.36 28.73
N ASP A 804 19.81 -42.67 28.74
CA ASP A 804 19.00 -43.67 28.08
C ASP A 804 18.12 -44.38 29.11
N VAL A 805 16.80 -44.24 28.99
CA VAL A 805 15.80 -44.94 29.82
C VAL A 805 15.10 -45.98 28.97
N ARG A 806 15.24 -47.25 29.35
CA ARG A 806 14.71 -48.39 28.60
C ARG A 806 13.69 -49.17 29.41
N ASP A 807 12.53 -49.38 28.80
CA ASP A 807 11.49 -50.29 29.30
C ASP A 807 11.39 -51.58 28.46
N HIS A 808 10.66 -52.56 28.97
CA HIS A 808 10.36 -53.82 28.26
C HIS A 808 8.87 -53.94 27.90
N GLY A 809 8.20 -52.80 27.71
CA GLY A 809 6.80 -52.70 27.35
C GLY A 809 6.50 -53.10 25.90
N PRO A 810 5.30 -52.79 25.39
CA PRO A 810 4.88 -53.16 24.02
C PRO A 810 5.64 -52.41 22.90
N GLY A 811 6.46 -51.41 23.24
CA GLY A 811 7.18 -50.56 22.30
C GLY A 811 6.28 -49.57 21.55
N ILE A 812 6.91 -48.56 20.94
CA ILE A 812 6.22 -47.49 20.19
C ILE A 812 6.45 -47.67 18.68
N PRO A 813 5.38 -47.72 17.86
CA PRO A 813 5.47 -47.77 16.39
C PRO A 813 6.26 -46.61 15.82
N GLU A 814 6.95 -46.83 14.71
CA GLU A 814 7.79 -45.82 14.07
C GLU A 814 7.02 -44.55 13.69
N GLU A 815 5.79 -44.70 13.18
CA GLU A 815 4.90 -43.60 12.80
C GLU A 815 4.45 -42.74 14.00
N GLU A 816 4.48 -43.30 15.21
CA GLU A 816 3.99 -42.65 16.42
C GLU A 816 5.09 -42.06 17.29
N ARG A 817 6.36 -42.48 17.12
CA ARG A 817 7.51 -42.04 17.93
C ARG A 817 7.74 -40.52 17.95
N LYS A 818 7.36 -39.80 16.89
CA LYS A 818 7.41 -38.34 16.87
C LYS A 818 6.19 -37.69 17.52
N ARG A 819 5.03 -38.36 17.43
CA ARG A 819 3.73 -37.85 17.88
C ARG A 819 3.49 -38.03 19.38
N ILE A 820 4.18 -38.96 20.03
CA ILE A 820 4.11 -39.12 21.50
C ILE A 820 4.59 -37.91 22.31
N PHE A 821 5.28 -36.98 21.64
CA PHE A 821 5.68 -35.70 22.23
C PHE A 821 4.67 -34.59 21.94
N ASP A 822 3.68 -34.81 21.07
CA ASP A 822 2.59 -33.88 20.83
C ASP A 822 1.71 -33.79 22.08
N MET A 823 1.28 -32.56 22.42
CA MET A 823 0.41 -32.34 23.57
C MET A 823 -0.88 -33.16 23.45
N PHE A 824 -1.23 -33.88 24.53
CA PHE A 824 -2.44 -34.70 24.66
C PHE A 824 -2.48 -35.97 23.77
N TYR A 825 -1.38 -36.33 23.12
CA TYR A 825 -1.33 -37.58 22.37
C TYR A 825 -1.08 -38.77 23.30
N SER A 826 -1.93 -39.81 23.20
CA SER A 826 -1.76 -41.08 23.90
C SER A 826 -2.02 -42.24 22.93
N VAL A 827 -1.18 -43.27 22.97
CA VAL A 827 -1.33 -44.46 22.14
C VAL A 827 -2.36 -45.39 22.78
N GLU A 828 -3.63 -45.27 22.39
CA GLU A 828 -4.69 -46.16 22.88
C GLU A 828 -4.59 -47.54 22.21
N ARG A 829 -4.32 -48.58 23.01
CA ARG A 829 -4.46 -49.99 22.60
C ARG A 829 -5.28 -50.76 23.63
N GLY A 830 -6.57 -50.88 23.34
CA GLY A 830 -7.48 -51.82 24.00
C GLY A 830 -8.20 -51.29 25.26
N ASP A 831 -9.33 -51.91 25.54
CA ASP A 831 -10.41 -51.51 26.49
C ASP A 831 -10.03 -51.58 28.00
N ARG A 832 -8.74 -51.54 28.33
CA ARG A 832 -8.20 -51.55 29.71
C ARG A 832 -7.04 -50.58 29.90
N GLY A 833 -6.98 -49.50 29.12
CA GLY A 833 -5.88 -48.52 29.18
C GLY A 833 -5.83 -47.75 30.51
N ARG A 834 -4.71 -47.87 31.24
CA ARG A 834 -4.38 -46.99 32.37
C ARG A 834 -4.29 -45.54 31.87
N HIS A 835 -5.34 -44.75 32.07
CA HIS A 835 -5.47 -43.34 31.66
C HIS A 835 -4.21 -42.52 31.99
N GLY A 836 -3.62 -41.88 30.99
CA GLY A 836 -2.52 -40.91 31.13
C GLY A 836 -2.86 -39.67 30.32
N THR A 837 -2.45 -38.50 30.80
CA THR A 837 -2.87 -37.20 30.27
C THR A 837 -2.24 -36.83 28.92
N GLY A 838 -1.28 -37.62 28.41
CA GLY A 838 -0.53 -37.30 27.19
C GLY A 838 0.37 -36.06 27.33
N LEU A 839 0.62 -35.58 28.56
CA LEU A 839 1.39 -34.36 28.82
C LEU A 839 2.80 -34.64 29.34
N GLY A 840 3.05 -35.80 29.96
CA GLY A 840 4.31 -36.08 30.65
C GLY A 840 5.55 -36.01 29.75
N LEU A 841 5.49 -36.62 28.56
CA LEU A 841 6.60 -36.61 27.58
C LEU A 841 6.77 -35.25 26.91
N THR A 842 5.68 -34.53 26.63
CA THR A 842 5.75 -33.15 26.10
C THR A 842 6.39 -32.19 27.09
N ILE A 843 6.05 -32.31 28.37
CA ILE A 843 6.65 -31.52 29.45
C ILE A 843 8.14 -31.86 29.59
N ALA A 844 8.51 -33.14 29.53
CA ALA A 844 9.91 -33.57 29.55
C ALA A 844 10.70 -32.99 28.37
N GLN A 845 10.13 -32.98 27.17
CA GLN A 845 10.74 -32.37 25.98
C GLN A 845 10.92 -30.85 26.15
N GLY A 846 9.92 -30.15 26.69
CA GLY A 846 10.01 -28.71 26.97
C GLY A 846 11.06 -28.37 28.02
N MET A 847 11.14 -29.13 29.12
CA MET A 847 12.13 -28.94 30.18
C MET A 847 13.55 -29.19 29.68
N VAL A 848 13.78 -30.24 28.90
CA VAL A 848 15.09 -30.55 28.30
C VAL A 848 15.45 -29.55 27.19
N GLY A 849 14.47 -29.15 26.36
CA GLY A 849 14.64 -28.15 25.31
C GLY A 849 15.02 -26.76 25.86
N ALA A 850 14.49 -26.37 27.02
CA ALA A 850 14.89 -25.14 27.72
C ALA A 850 16.38 -25.14 28.14
N HIS A 851 17.00 -26.31 28.21
CA HIS A 851 18.43 -26.51 28.46
C HIS A 851 19.23 -26.74 27.17
N GLY A 852 18.65 -26.51 25.99
CA GLY A 852 19.29 -26.73 24.69
C GLY A 852 19.49 -28.20 24.33
N GLY A 853 18.82 -29.11 25.05
CA GLY A 853 18.88 -30.55 24.82
C GLY A 853 17.74 -31.07 23.93
N SER A 854 17.71 -32.38 23.72
CA SER A 854 16.65 -33.09 23.00
C SER A 854 16.18 -34.35 23.72
N VAL A 855 14.93 -34.74 23.46
CA VAL A 855 14.36 -36.02 23.93
C VAL A 855 13.83 -36.76 22.71
N GLU A 856 14.23 -38.02 22.55
CA GLU A 856 13.87 -38.86 21.41
C GLU A 856 13.41 -40.25 21.87
N ALA A 857 12.44 -40.83 21.18
CA ALA A 857 12.06 -42.22 21.36
C ALA A 857 12.64 -43.08 20.22
N LEU A 858 13.43 -44.07 20.61
CA LEU A 858 14.19 -44.97 19.75
C LEU A 858 13.71 -46.41 19.94
N PRO A 859 13.89 -47.29 18.94
CA PRO A 859 13.65 -48.72 19.13
C PRO A 859 14.65 -49.27 20.16
N ALA A 860 14.17 -50.16 21.04
CA ALA A 860 15.06 -50.92 21.91
C ALA A 860 16.01 -51.79 21.06
N PRO A 861 17.29 -51.98 21.45
CA PRO A 861 18.28 -52.71 20.66
C PRO A 861 17.92 -54.17 20.34
N ASP A 862 17.07 -54.80 21.16
CA ASP A 862 16.55 -56.16 21.01
C ASP A 862 15.15 -56.22 20.38
N GLY A 863 14.59 -55.08 19.98
CA GLY A 863 13.26 -54.97 19.38
C GLY A 863 12.09 -55.14 20.35
N GLN A 864 12.34 -55.24 21.66
CA GLN A 864 11.30 -55.34 22.70
C GLN A 864 11.36 -54.14 23.65
N GLY A 865 10.26 -53.39 23.74
CA GLY A 865 10.16 -52.19 24.57
C GLY A 865 10.54 -50.89 23.87
N THR A 866 10.68 -49.82 24.65
CA THR A 866 11.03 -48.47 24.17
C THR A 866 12.32 -48.01 24.81
N LEU A 867 13.15 -47.32 24.02
CA LEU A 867 14.30 -46.57 24.52
C LEU A 867 13.99 -45.08 24.40
N VAL A 868 13.87 -44.37 25.51
CA VAL A 868 13.79 -42.90 25.52
C VAL A 868 15.17 -42.34 25.82
N ARG A 869 15.72 -41.57 24.89
CA ARG A 869 17.02 -40.92 25.01
C ARG A 869 16.85 -39.44 25.30
N ILE A 870 17.45 -38.99 26.40
CA ILE A 870 17.59 -37.58 26.74
C ILE A 870 19.03 -37.17 26.43
N THR A 871 19.22 -36.12 25.64
CA THR A 871 20.54 -35.55 25.33
C THR A 871 20.62 -34.14 25.88
N LEU A 872 21.62 -33.86 26.73
CA LEU A 872 21.87 -32.54 27.31
C LEU A 872 23.26 -32.03 26.88
N PRO A 873 23.37 -30.82 26.32
CA PRO A 873 24.67 -30.26 25.98
C PRO A 873 25.47 -29.93 27.25
N LEU A 874 26.78 -30.10 27.20
CA LEU A 874 27.69 -29.63 28.25
C LEU A 874 27.83 -28.11 28.13
N MET A 875 26.89 -27.37 28.73
CA MET A 875 26.92 -25.91 28.72
C MET A 875 27.99 -25.39 29.68
N THR A 876 28.82 -24.46 29.21
CA THR A 876 29.75 -23.68 30.05
C THR A 876 29.10 -22.33 30.37
N PRO A 877 29.13 -21.85 31.63
CA PRO A 877 28.62 -20.52 31.95
C PRO A 877 29.36 -19.45 31.14
N LEU A 878 28.62 -18.55 30.47
CA LEU A 878 29.17 -17.36 29.85
C LEU A 878 29.85 -16.50 30.93
N PRO A 879 31.06 -15.97 30.70
CA PRO A 879 31.70 -15.08 31.67
C PRO A 879 30.80 -13.88 31.92
N LYS A 880 30.50 -13.60 33.19
CA LYS A 880 29.76 -12.39 33.59
C LYS A 880 30.56 -11.18 33.10
N GLU A 881 29.93 -10.32 32.29
CA GLU A 881 30.46 -8.99 32.03
C GLU A 881 30.61 -8.26 33.38
N PRO A 882 31.72 -7.55 33.62
CA PRO A 882 31.89 -6.79 34.86
C PRO A 882 30.82 -5.71 34.93
N ASP A 883 30.11 -5.66 36.05
CA ASP A 883 29.10 -4.64 36.33
C ASP A 883 29.71 -3.25 36.09
N ALA A 884 29.06 -2.46 35.25
CA ALA A 884 29.43 -1.07 35.00
C ALA A 884 28.99 -0.23 36.20
N ASP A 885 29.93 0.04 37.11
CA ASP A 885 29.83 1.08 38.14
C ASP A 885 29.87 2.50 37.54
#